data_AF-B8PS55-F1
#
_entry.id   AF-B8PS55-F1
#
_cell.length_a   1.000
_cell.length_b   1.000
_cell.length_c   1.000
_cell.angle_alpha   90.00
_cell.angle_beta   90.00
_cell.angle_gamma   90.00
#
_symmetry.space_group_name_H-M   'P 1'
#
loop_
_entity.id
_entity.type
_entity.pdbx_description
1 polymer ?
#
loop_
_entity_poly.entity_id
_entity_poly.type
_entity_poly.pdbx_seq_one_letter_code
_entity_poly.pdbx_strand_id
1 'polypeptide(L)'
;MEDSSLDTLSIVNETDFPLYNNYTEPTIAPALIAVAPIAQYLATAIGKWAAKAAFSKVLSLIFPGSQPATMEKVRTEVETLINQKLSQDRVNILNAEYRGIIEVSDVFDAYIKQPGFTPATAKGYFLNLSGAIIQRLPQFEVQTYEGVSIALFTQMCTLHLTLLKDGILAGSAWGFTQADVDSFIKLFNQKVLDYRTRLMRMYTEEFGRLCKVSLKDGLTFRNMCNLYVFPFAEAWSLMRYEGLKLQSSLSLWDYVGVSIPLNYNEWGGLVYKLLMGEVNQRLTTVKFNYSFTNEPADIPARENIRGVHPIYDPSSGLTGWIGNGRTNNFNFADNNGNEIMEVRTQTFYQDPNNEPIAPRDIINQILTAPAPADLFFKNADINVKFTQWFQSTLYGWNIKLGTQTVLSSRTGTIPPNYLAYDGYYIRAISACPRGVSLAYNHDLTTLTYNRIEYDSPTTENIIVGFAPDNTKDFYSKKSHYLSETNDSYVIPALQFAEVSYRSFLEDTPDQATDGSIKFARTFISNEAKYSIRLNTGFNTATRYKLIIRVRVPYRLPAGIRVQSQNSGNNRMLGSFTANANPEWVDFVTDAFTFNDLGITTSSTNALFSISSDSLNSGEEWYLSQLFLVKESAFTTQINPLLK
;
A
#
# COMPACT_ATOMS: atom_id res chain seq x y z
N MET A 1 3.69 4.12 -55.23
CA MET A 1 4.86 4.92 -54.80
C MET A 1 4.40 5.59 -53.52
N GLU A 2 4.58 4.88 -52.42
CA GLU A 2 4.21 5.34 -51.08
C GLU A 2 5.39 6.09 -50.47
N ASP A 3 5.03 7.16 -49.79
CA ASP A 3 5.89 8.11 -49.10
C ASP A 3 6.11 7.60 -47.67
N SER A 4 7.36 7.36 -47.30
CA SER A 4 7.76 6.90 -45.97
C SER A 4 8.90 7.79 -45.45
N SER A 5 8.55 8.96 -44.92
CA SER A 5 9.45 9.73 -44.07
C SER A 5 9.22 9.32 -42.61
N LEU A 6 9.97 8.31 -42.17
CA LEU A 6 10.21 8.04 -40.75
C LEU A 6 11.08 9.17 -40.21
N ASP A 7 10.52 9.97 -39.31
CA ASP A 7 11.25 10.93 -38.51
C ASP A 7 12.41 10.23 -37.80
N THR A 8 13.59 10.78 -38.01
CA THR A 8 14.85 10.38 -37.42
C THR A 8 14.75 10.45 -35.90
N LEU A 9 14.73 9.28 -35.25
CA LEU A 9 15.09 9.11 -33.85
C LEU A 9 16.44 9.80 -33.62
N SER A 10 16.44 10.86 -32.82
CA SER A 10 17.65 11.47 -32.30
C SER A 10 18.45 10.41 -31.57
N ILE A 11 19.63 10.08 -32.11
CA ILE A 11 20.66 9.28 -31.45
C ILE A 11 21.04 10.05 -30.18
N VAL A 12 20.57 9.58 -29.03
CA VAL A 12 21.08 10.03 -27.74
C VAL A 12 22.50 9.48 -27.64
N ASN A 13 23.50 10.36 -27.62
CA ASN A 13 24.89 9.98 -27.41
C ASN A 13 25.01 9.21 -26.07
N GLU A 14 25.43 7.95 -26.13
CA GLU A 14 25.50 7.00 -25.00
C GLU A 14 26.63 7.29 -23.98
N THR A 15 27.16 8.52 -23.92
CA THR A 15 28.21 8.91 -22.96
C THR A 15 27.68 9.37 -21.61
N ASP A 16 26.35 9.47 -21.43
CA ASP A 16 25.71 9.96 -20.20
C ASP A 16 25.16 8.85 -19.28
N PHE A 17 25.49 7.58 -19.51
CA PHE A 17 25.19 6.55 -18.51
C PHE A 17 26.12 6.72 -17.30
N PRO A 18 25.58 6.99 -16.09
CA PRO A 18 26.42 6.93 -14.92
C PRO A 18 26.95 5.50 -14.78
N LEU A 19 28.25 5.36 -14.52
CA LEU A 19 28.95 4.07 -14.39
C LEU A 19 28.41 3.17 -13.26
N TYR A 20 27.43 3.66 -12.50
CA TYR A 20 26.65 2.97 -11.47
C TYR A 20 25.19 3.38 -11.60
N ASN A 21 24.28 2.67 -10.96
CA ASN A 21 22.99 3.28 -10.63
C ASN A 21 23.29 4.46 -9.65
N ASN A 22 23.56 5.66 -10.19
CA ASN A 22 23.99 6.85 -9.43
C ASN A 22 22.87 7.48 -8.60
N TYR A 23 21.70 6.86 -8.55
CA TYR A 23 20.78 7.07 -7.45
C TYR A 23 21.45 6.47 -6.21
N THR A 24 22.33 7.24 -5.55
CA THR A 24 22.36 7.20 -4.10
C THR A 24 20.94 7.56 -3.70
N GLU A 25 20.14 6.52 -3.52
CA GLU A 25 18.83 6.66 -2.93
C GLU A 25 19.07 7.48 -1.68
N PRO A 26 18.34 8.58 -1.45
CA PRO A 26 18.20 8.98 -0.08
C PRO A 26 17.79 7.70 0.63
N THR A 27 18.52 7.29 1.68
CA THR A 27 17.85 6.60 2.77
C THR A 27 16.56 7.37 2.92
N ILE A 28 15.43 6.80 2.48
CA ILE A 28 14.13 7.41 2.69
C ILE A 28 13.94 7.17 4.18
N ALA A 29 14.68 7.94 4.96
CA ALA A 29 14.53 8.11 6.37
C ALA A 29 13.05 8.47 6.48
N PRO A 30 12.22 7.60 7.07
CA PRO A 30 10.88 7.98 7.41
C PRO A 30 11.06 9.01 8.52
N ALA A 31 11.02 10.25 8.06
CA ALA A 31 11.61 11.48 8.57
C ALA A 31 10.87 12.64 7.88
N LEU A 32 9.64 12.36 7.48
CA LEU A 32 8.73 13.20 6.75
C LEU A 32 7.74 13.74 7.78
N ILE A 33 8.20 14.80 8.46
CA ILE A 33 7.74 15.24 9.78
C ILE A 33 6.53 16.16 9.67
N ALA A 34 6.37 16.91 8.58
CA ALA A 34 5.47 18.07 8.57
C ALA A 34 4.00 17.71 8.85
N VAL A 35 3.52 16.57 8.33
CA VAL A 35 2.13 16.10 8.59
C VAL A 35 2.02 15.17 9.79
N ALA A 36 3.13 14.69 10.35
CA ALA A 36 3.12 13.69 11.42
C ALA A 36 2.34 14.14 12.67
N PRO A 37 2.45 15.41 13.14
CA PRO A 37 1.62 15.91 14.23
C PRO A 37 0.12 15.88 13.93
N ILE A 38 -0.27 16.11 12.67
CA ILE A 38 -1.67 16.09 12.24
C ILE A 38 -2.19 14.65 12.25
N ALA A 39 -1.42 13.72 11.67
CA ALA A 39 -1.74 12.30 11.67
C ALA A 39 -1.86 11.73 13.10
N GLN A 40 -0.92 12.08 13.99
CA GLN A 40 -0.93 11.66 15.40
C GLN A 40 -2.16 12.20 16.14
N TYR A 41 -2.51 13.46 15.89
CA TYR A 41 -3.71 14.06 16.46
C TYR A 41 -4.96 13.32 16.00
N LEU A 42 -5.12 13.08 14.69
CA LEU A 42 -6.28 12.35 14.15
C LEU A 42 -6.36 10.93 14.69
N ALA A 43 -5.24 10.21 14.77
CA ALA A 43 -5.18 8.86 15.33
C ALA A 43 -5.70 8.83 16.78
N THR A 44 -5.38 9.87 17.57
CA THR A 44 -5.91 10.03 18.94
C THR A 44 -7.40 10.39 18.93
N ALA A 45 -7.79 11.35 18.09
CA ALA A 45 -9.15 11.88 18.03
C ALA A 45 -10.17 10.85 17.55
N ILE A 46 -9.80 9.91 16.68
CA ILE A 46 -10.66 8.80 16.26
C ILE A 46 -10.95 7.84 17.44
N GLY A 47 -10.02 7.71 18.38
CA GLY A 47 -10.26 6.97 19.62
C GLY A 47 -11.28 7.67 20.52
N LYS A 48 -11.15 9.00 20.67
CA LYS A 48 -12.12 9.83 21.40
C LYS A 48 -12.09 11.26 20.90
N TRP A 49 -13.21 11.75 20.37
CA TRP A 49 -13.27 13.07 19.76
C TRP A 49 -13.47 14.15 20.82
N ALA A 50 -12.58 15.14 20.83
CA ALA A 50 -12.74 16.31 21.69
C ALA A 50 -13.65 17.33 20.99
N ALA A 51 -14.95 17.30 21.31
CA ALA A 51 -15.93 18.24 20.74
C ALA A 51 -15.45 19.71 20.88
N LYS A 52 -15.58 20.49 19.80
CA LYS A 52 -15.22 21.93 19.70
C LYS A 52 -13.73 22.26 19.66
N ALA A 53 -12.84 21.29 19.84
CA ALA A 53 -11.40 21.54 19.87
C ALA A 53 -10.66 20.95 18.67
N ALA A 54 -11.30 20.04 17.93
CA ALA A 54 -10.61 19.30 16.88
C ALA A 54 -10.31 20.15 15.66
N PHE A 55 -11.28 20.94 15.20
CA PHE A 55 -11.05 21.90 14.14
C PHE A 55 -9.93 22.87 14.50
N SER A 56 -10.04 23.57 15.64
CA SER A 56 -9.05 24.56 16.07
C SER A 56 -7.66 23.94 16.26
N LYS A 57 -7.60 22.70 16.77
CA LYS A 57 -6.35 21.97 16.92
C LYS A 57 -5.73 21.63 15.57
N VAL A 58 -6.49 21.06 14.64
CA VAL A 58 -6.01 20.75 13.28
C VAL A 58 -5.59 22.03 12.55
N LEU A 59 -6.37 23.10 12.66
CA LEU A 59 -6.03 24.42 12.13
C LEU A 59 -4.68 24.89 12.67
N SER A 60 -4.43 24.80 13.98
CA SER A 60 -3.15 25.22 14.57
C SER A 60 -1.95 24.36 14.16
N LEU A 61 -2.18 23.11 13.75
CA LEU A 61 -1.12 22.21 13.27
C LEU A 61 -0.80 22.45 11.79
N ILE A 62 -1.83 22.71 10.98
CA ILE A 62 -1.71 23.07 9.56
C ILE A 62 -1.15 24.50 9.40
N PHE A 63 -1.60 25.44 10.24
CA PHE A 63 -1.27 26.86 10.19
C PHE A 63 -0.75 27.38 11.53
N PRO A 64 0.45 26.97 11.98
CA PRO A 64 1.00 27.40 13.26
C PRO A 64 1.18 28.92 13.27
N GLY A 65 0.60 29.59 14.27
CA GLY A 65 0.64 31.05 14.38
C GLY A 65 -0.09 31.78 13.26
N SER A 66 -1.11 31.18 12.65
CA SER A 66 -1.86 31.72 11.51
C SER A 66 -0.95 31.97 10.28
N GLN A 67 0.04 31.10 10.07
CA GLN A 67 0.96 31.13 8.93
C GLN A 67 0.98 29.80 8.17
N PRO A 68 1.18 29.78 6.84
CA PRO A 68 1.24 28.57 6.02
C PRO A 68 2.52 27.73 6.19
N ALA A 69 3.30 27.93 7.25
CA ALA A 69 4.64 27.34 7.41
C ALA A 69 4.65 25.80 7.30
N THR A 70 3.67 25.09 7.89
CA THR A 70 3.58 23.63 7.75
C THR A 70 3.29 23.23 6.31
N MET A 71 2.39 23.92 5.62
CA MET A 71 2.04 23.64 4.22
C MET A 71 3.19 23.95 3.26
N GLU A 72 3.94 25.02 3.51
CA GLU A 72 5.18 25.32 2.77
C GLU A 72 6.21 24.22 2.96
N LYS A 73 6.39 23.73 4.20
CA LYS A 73 7.27 22.60 4.48
C LYS A 73 6.83 21.33 3.76
N VAL A 74 5.55 20.97 3.84
CA VAL A 74 4.98 19.82 3.10
C VAL A 74 5.25 19.96 1.61
N ARG A 75 4.98 21.12 1.01
CA ARG A 75 5.26 21.38 -0.40
C ARG A 75 6.73 21.11 -0.72
N THR A 76 7.66 21.74 0.00
CA THR A 76 9.10 21.61 -0.28
C THR A 76 9.62 20.18 -0.08
N GLU A 77 9.10 19.45 0.92
CA GLU A 77 9.42 18.04 1.13
C GLU A 77 8.94 17.21 -0.08
N VAL A 78 7.68 17.35 -0.50
CA VAL A 78 7.13 16.61 -1.64
C VAL A 78 7.84 16.97 -2.94
N GLU A 79 8.08 18.27 -3.21
CA GLU A 79 8.82 18.74 -4.39
C GLU A 79 10.21 18.09 -4.49
N THR A 80 10.87 17.92 -3.34
CA THR A 80 12.18 17.26 -3.25
C THR A 80 12.07 15.76 -3.50
N LEU A 81 11.10 15.08 -2.87
CA LEU A 81 10.93 13.62 -2.98
C LEU A 81 10.66 13.18 -4.41
N ILE A 82 9.76 13.87 -5.12
CA ILE A 82 9.32 13.45 -6.46
C ILE A 82 10.03 14.22 -7.58
N ASN A 83 11.00 15.08 -7.23
CA ASN A 83 11.76 15.93 -8.14
C ASN A 83 10.86 16.74 -9.10
N GLN A 84 9.84 17.38 -8.54
CA GLN A 84 8.91 18.25 -9.28
C GLN A 84 8.75 19.57 -8.53
N LYS A 85 8.58 20.68 -9.23
CA LYS A 85 8.40 21.99 -8.59
C LYS A 85 7.13 22.67 -9.08
N LEU A 86 6.43 23.33 -8.17
CA LEU A 86 5.41 24.28 -8.55
C LEU A 86 6.07 25.52 -9.16
N SER A 87 5.42 26.13 -10.15
CA SER A 87 5.80 27.45 -10.62
C SER A 87 5.61 28.50 -9.51
N GLN A 88 6.38 29.58 -9.56
CA GLN A 88 6.30 30.64 -8.54
C GLN A 88 4.90 31.24 -8.45
N ASP A 89 4.23 31.44 -9.59
CA ASP A 89 2.84 31.91 -9.62
C ASP A 89 1.89 30.94 -8.91
N ARG A 90 2.08 29.63 -9.11
CA ARG A 90 1.26 28.62 -8.44
C ARG A 90 1.47 28.64 -6.93
N VAL A 91 2.72 28.79 -6.48
CA VAL A 91 3.04 28.97 -5.05
C VAL A 91 2.35 30.21 -4.48
N ASN A 92 2.44 31.34 -5.19
CA ASN A 92 1.82 32.60 -4.75
C ASN A 92 0.30 32.48 -4.61
N ILE A 93 -0.37 31.82 -5.57
CA ILE A 93 -1.81 31.61 -5.49
C ILE A 93 -2.16 30.67 -4.33
N LEU A 94 -1.44 29.56 -4.13
CA LEU A 94 -1.70 28.66 -2.98
C LEU A 94 -1.53 29.39 -1.64
N ASN A 95 -0.51 30.25 -1.52
CA ASN A 95 -0.31 31.08 -0.33
C ASN A 95 -1.46 32.07 -0.10
N ALA A 96 -2.00 32.66 -1.17
CA ALA A 96 -3.20 33.50 -1.08
C ALA A 96 -4.43 32.70 -0.62
N GLU A 97 -4.60 31.47 -1.10
CA GLU A 97 -5.69 30.60 -0.66
C GLU A 97 -5.57 30.21 0.81
N TYR A 98 -4.35 29.87 1.29
CA TYR A 98 -4.12 29.62 2.71
C TYR A 98 -4.49 30.81 3.56
N ARG A 99 -4.06 32.03 3.18
CA ARG A 99 -4.44 33.24 3.92
C ARG A 99 -5.95 33.42 4.00
N GLY A 100 -6.67 33.22 2.91
CA GLY A 100 -8.13 33.30 2.91
C GLY A 100 -8.79 32.28 3.84
N ILE A 101 -8.29 31.04 3.85
CA ILE A 101 -8.78 29.98 4.76
C ILE A 101 -8.48 30.34 6.22
N ILE A 102 -7.27 30.80 6.53
CA ILE A 102 -6.85 31.21 7.87
C ILE A 102 -7.76 32.33 8.40
N GLU A 103 -7.93 33.41 7.63
CA GLU A 103 -8.72 34.57 8.04
C GLU A 103 -10.17 34.19 8.39
N VAL A 104 -10.83 33.40 7.54
CA VAL A 104 -12.22 32.96 7.80
C VAL A 104 -12.29 31.94 8.94
N SER A 105 -11.25 31.12 9.11
CA SER A 105 -11.15 30.16 10.23
C SER A 105 -11.02 30.87 11.57
N ASP A 106 -10.16 31.88 11.64
CA ASP A 106 -9.92 32.67 12.85
C ASP A 106 -11.18 33.44 13.28
N VAL A 107 -11.95 33.96 12.31
CA VAL A 107 -13.26 34.60 12.59
C VAL A 107 -14.23 33.63 13.25
N PHE A 108 -14.40 32.42 12.68
CA PHE A 108 -15.29 31.42 13.25
C PHE A 108 -14.82 30.94 14.63
N ASP A 109 -13.54 30.56 14.75
CA ASP A 109 -12.95 30.04 15.98
C ASP A 109 -13.00 31.05 17.13
N ALA A 110 -12.71 32.33 16.84
CA ALA A 110 -12.84 33.40 17.82
C ALA A 110 -14.30 33.61 18.25
N TYR A 111 -15.26 33.58 17.32
CA TYR A 111 -16.66 33.82 17.62
C TYR A 111 -17.26 32.77 18.54
N ILE A 112 -17.03 31.48 18.29
CA ILE A 112 -17.59 30.38 19.11
C ILE A 112 -16.97 30.29 20.51
N LYS A 113 -15.86 30.99 20.75
CA LYS A 113 -15.19 31.11 22.06
C LYS A 113 -15.64 32.33 22.87
N GLN A 114 -16.37 33.28 22.25
CA GLN A 114 -16.86 34.46 22.96
C GLN A 114 -17.99 34.09 23.94
N PRO A 115 -18.03 34.69 25.14
CA PRO A 115 -19.16 34.52 26.04
C PRO A 115 -20.43 35.14 25.42
N GLY A 116 -21.54 34.39 25.43
CA GLY A 116 -22.84 34.90 24.96
C GLY A 116 -22.98 35.04 23.44
N PHE A 117 -22.17 34.34 22.64
CA PHE A 117 -22.37 34.30 21.19
C PHE A 117 -23.79 33.84 20.82
N THR A 118 -24.29 34.28 19.68
CA THR A 118 -25.64 33.92 19.21
C THR A 118 -25.60 32.68 18.31
N PRO A 119 -26.48 31.68 18.52
CA PRO A 119 -26.51 30.48 17.69
C PRO A 119 -26.65 30.73 16.19
N ALA A 120 -27.52 31.68 15.80
CA ALA A 120 -27.76 32.01 14.40
C ALA A 120 -26.49 32.54 13.71
N THR A 121 -25.73 33.40 14.38
CA THR A 121 -24.47 33.94 13.84
C THR A 121 -23.37 32.89 13.83
N ALA A 122 -23.28 32.04 14.86
CA ALA A 122 -22.31 30.94 14.89
C ALA A 122 -22.53 29.98 13.71
N LYS A 123 -23.79 29.66 13.41
CA LYS A 123 -24.17 28.88 12.22
C LYS A 123 -23.78 29.60 10.93
N GLY A 124 -24.02 30.91 10.85
CA GLY A 124 -23.62 31.74 9.71
C GLY A 124 -22.11 31.67 9.43
N TYR A 125 -21.28 31.83 10.46
CA TYR A 125 -19.82 31.71 10.31
C TYR A 125 -19.36 30.29 10.01
N PHE A 126 -19.98 29.27 10.62
CA PHE A 126 -19.70 27.87 10.31
C PHE A 126 -19.93 27.55 8.83
N LEU A 127 -21.09 27.93 8.30
CA LEU A 127 -21.45 27.71 6.90
C LEU A 127 -20.58 28.53 5.94
N ASN A 128 -20.23 29.77 6.30
CA ASN A 128 -19.31 30.60 5.53
C ASN A 128 -17.95 29.92 5.43
N LEU A 129 -17.38 29.49 6.56
CA LEU A 129 -16.10 28.78 6.59
C LEU A 129 -16.13 27.48 5.76
N SER A 130 -17.15 26.65 5.92
CA SER A 130 -17.32 25.43 5.12
C SER A 130 -17.37 25.74 3.62
N GLY A 131 -18.18 26.73 3.22
CA GLY A 131 -18.26 27.19 1.83
C GLY A 131 -16.94 27.75 1.31
N ALA A 132 -16.22 28.53 2.12
CA ALA A 132 -14.95 29.14 1.76
C ALA A 132 -13.86 28.10 1.51
N ILE A 133 -13.79 27.03 2.31
CA ILE A 133 -12.85 25.92 2.07
C ILE A 133 -13.22 25.19 0.78
N ILE A 134 -14.51 24.83 0.60
CA ILE A 134 -14.98 24.11 -0.60
C ILE A 134 -14.64 24.87 -1.88
N GLN A 135 -14.85 26.19 -1.91
CA GLN A 135 -14.58 27.03 -3.08
C GLN A 135 -13.09 27.11 -3.45
N ARG A 136 -12.19 26.85 -2.50
CA ARG A 136 -10.74 26.98 -2.68
C ARG A 136 -10.05 25.67 -2.99
N LEU A 137 -10.65 24.53 -2.61
CA LEU A 137 -10.09 23.21 -2.91
C LEU A 137 -9.67 22.99 -4.38
N PRO A 138 -10.41 23.48 -5.41
CA PRO A 138 -9.98 23.34 -6.80
C PRO A 138 -8.59 23.92 -7.12
N GLN A 139 -8.10 24.89 -6.34
CA GLN A 139 -6.77 25.47 -6.53
C GLN A 139 -5.62 24.50 -6.20
N PHE A 140 -5.93 23.40 -5.51
CA PHE A 140 -4.98 22.34 -5.15
C PHE A 140 -5.05 21.15 -6.13
N GLU A 141 -5.89 21.22 -7.16
CA GLU A 141 -6.10 20.17 -8.16
C GLU A 141 -5.76 20.65 -9.57
N VAL A 142 -4.97 21.71 -9.68
CA VAL A 142 -4.58 22.25 -10.98
C VAL A 142 -3.80 21.20 -11.74
N GLN A 143 -4.23 20.96 -12.98
CA GLN A 143 -3.63 19.96 -13.87
C GLN A 143 -2.11 20.15 -13.98
N THR A 144 -1.37 19.06 -14.07
CA THR A 144 0.11 18.96 -14.13
C THR A 144 0.85 19.19 -12.81
N TYR A 145 0.15 19.54 -11.73
CA TYR A 145 0.72 19.74 -10.40
C TYR A 145 0.16 18.76 -9.36
N GLU A 146 -0.53 17.71 -9.77
CA GLU A 146 -1.18 16.72 -8.92
C GLU A 146 -0.16 16.09 -7.96
N GLY A 147 1.05 15.78 -8.45
CA GLY A 147 2.09 15.13 -7.66
C GLY A 147 2.48 15.88 -6.39
N VAL A 148 2.68 17.19 -6.50
CA VAL A 148 3.01 18.04 -5.33
C VAL A 148 1.74 18.42 -4.56
N SER A 149 0.66 18.73 -5.26
CA SER A 149 -0.52 19.34 -4.66
C SER A 149 -1.40 18.35 -3.90
N ILE A 150 -1.32 17.04 -4.18
CA ILE A 150 -2.14 16.01 -3.52
C ILE A 150 -1.97 16.01 -1.99
N ALA A 151 -0.75 16.22 -1.49
CA ALA A 151 -0.51 16.29 -0.04
C ALA A 151 -1.16 17.55 0.57
N LEU A 152 -1.09 18.69 -0.13
CA LEU A 152 -1.69 19.96 0.30
C LEU A 152 -3.23 19.88 0.28
N PHE A 153 -3.80 19.36 -0.81
CA PHE A 153 -5.22 19.07 -0.96
C PHE A 153 -5.73 18.20 0.19
N THR A 154 -4.99 17.14 0.53
CA THR A 154 -5.33 16.22 1.62
C THR A 154 -5.46 16.94 2.96
N GLN A 155 -4.56 17.86 3.28
CA GLN A 155 -4.63 18.62 4.55
C GLN A 155 -5.82 19.58 4.57
N MET A 156 -6.16 20.22 3.44
CA MET A 156 -7.35 21.10 3.37
C MET A 156 -8.66 20.30 3.48
N CYS A 157 -8.73 19.11 2.87
CA CYS A 157 -9.86 18.20 3.02
C CYS A 157 -10.02 17.73 4.47
N THR A 158 -8.89 17.40 5.12
CA THR A 158 -8.84 17.03 6.54
C THR A 158 -9.39 18.14 7.42
N LEU A 159 -8.96 19.39 7.20
CA LEU A 159 -9.45 20.56 7.93
C LEU A 159 -10.96 20.77 7.77
N HIS A 160 -11.49 20.57 6.57
CA HIS A 160 -12.93 20.70 6.33
C HIS A 160 -13.74 19.59 7.02
N LEU A 161 -13.27 18.35 6.95
CA LEU A 161 -13.97 17.23 7.57
C LEU A 161 -13.94 17.30 9.10
N THR A 162 -12.87 17.82 9.70
CA THR A 162 -12.82 18.06 11.16
C THR A 162 -13.79 19.16 11.58
N LEU A 163 -13.92 20.24 10.79
CA LEU A 163 -14.95 21.27 10.99
C LEU A 163 -16.35 20.65 11.00
N LEU A 164 -16.68 19.85 9.98
CA LEU A 164 -17.99 19.21 9.86
C LEU A 164 -18.26 18.27 11.03
N LYS A 165 -17.28 17.47 11.45
CA LYS A 165 -17.41 16.59 12.62
C LYS A 165 -17.64 17.38 13.92
N ASP A 166 -16.94 18.49 14.11
CA ASP A 166 -17.21 19.38 15.25
C ASP A 166 -18.62 19.96 15.18
N GLY A 167 -19.11 20.38 14.00
CA GLY A 167 -20.49 20.81 13.80
C GLY A 167 -21.54 19.76 14.15
N ILE A 168 -21.25 18.48 13.91
CA ILE A 168 -22.14 17.35 14.25
C ILE A 168 -22.15 17.11 15.77
N LEU A 169 -20.98 17.06 16.40
CA LEU A 169 -20.86 16.68 17.81
C LEU A 169 -21.11 17.82 18.79
N ALA A 170 -20.75 19.03 18.40
CA ALA A 170 -20.86 20.22 19.22
C ALA A 170 -22.01 21.15 18.83
N GLY A 171 -22.67 20.89 17.69
CA GLY A 171 -23.68 21.77 17.13
C GLY A 171 -24.81 22.11 18.10
N SER A 172 -25.30 21.13 18.86
CA SER A 172 -26.33 21.36 19.89
C SER A 172 -25.88 22.38 20.95
N ALA A 173 -24.63 22.30 21.39
CA ALA A 173 -24.02 23.24 22.32
C ALA A 173 -23.59 24.57 21.65
N TRP A 174 -23.73 24.69 20.33
CA TRP A 174 -23.68 25.94 19.59
C TRP A 174 -25.08 26.48 19.24
N GLY A 175 -26.14 25.77 19.65
CA GLY A 175 -27.54 26.10 19.39
C GLY A 175 -28.03 25.73 17.99
N PHE A 176 -27.36 24.82 17.30
CA PHE A 176 -27.83 24.24 16.04
C PHE A 176 -29.01 23.30 16.30
N THR A 177 -29.97 23.29 15.39
CA THR A 177 -31.14 22.40 15.47
C THR A 177 -30.76 20.98 15.07
N GLN A 178 -31.59 19.98 15.43
CA GLN A 178 -31.36 18.61 14.96
C GLN A 178 -31.35 18.52 13.42
N ALA A 179 -32.21 19.29 12.75
CA ALA A 179 -32.24 19.35 11.29
C ALA A 179 -30.93 19.90 10.69
N ASP A 180 -30.26 20.82 11.39
CA ASP A 180 -28.93 21.30 10.99
C ASP A 180 -27.88 20.21 11.15
N VAL A 181 -27.88 19.51 12.30
CA VAL A 181 -26.98 18.39 12.56
C VAL A 181 -27.17 17.28 11.53
N ASP A 182 -28.41 16.91 11.22
CA ASP A 182 -28.74 15.90 10.20
C ASP A 182 -28.23 16.33 8.81
N SER A 183 -28.34 17.63 8.48
CA SER A 183 -27.80 18.18 7.24
C SER A 183 -26.27 18.12 7.20
N PHE A 184 -25.60 18.35 8.33
CA PHE A 184 -24.14 18.21 8.44
C PHE A 184 -23.68 16.76 8.38
N ILE A 185 -24.45 15.81 8.91
CA ILE A 185 -24.17 14.37 8.76
C ILE A 185 -24.19 13.99 7.27
N LYS A 186 -25.22 14.42 6.52
CA LYS A 186 -25.31 14.18 5.08
C LYS A 186 -24.15 14.82 4.33
N LEU A 187 -23.87 16.09 4.60
CA LEU A 187 -22.75 16.81 3.98
C LEU A 187 -21.40 16.15 4.30
N PHE A 188 -21.17 15.75 5.55
CA PHE A 188 -19.96 15.02 5.96
C PHE A 188 -19.81 13.73 5.16
N ASN A 189 -20.86 12.89 5.11
CA ASN A 189 -20.83 11.63 4.37
C ASN A 189 -20.56 11.86 2.88
N GLN A 190 -21.22 12.85 2.27
CA GLN A 190 -20.99 13.24 0.89
C GLN A 190 -19.55 13.71 0.65
N LYS A 191 -19.00 14.52 1.56
CA LYS A 191 -17.65 15.10 1.40
C LYS A 191 -16.55 14.08 1.63
N VAL A 192 -16.74 13.11 2.53
CA VAL A 192 -15.81 11.97 2.64
C VAL A 192 -15.70 11.23 1.30
N LEU A 193 -16.83 10.96 0.63
CA LEU A 193 -16.82 10.30 -0.68
C LEU A 193 -16.20 11.19 -1.77
N ASP A 194 -16.67 12.43 -1.92
CA ASP A 194 -16.17 13.41 -2.89
C ASP A 194 -14.65 13.61 -2.80
N TYR A 195 -14.13 13.78 -1.57
CA TYR A 195 -12.70 14.03 -1.35
C TYR A 195 -11.85 12.79 -1.64
N ARG A 196 -12.33 11.58 -1.34
CA ARG A 196 -11.64 10.34 -1.71
C ARG A 196 -11.61 10.14 -3.22
N THR A 197 -12.73 10.37 -3.91
CA THR A 197 -12.80 10.28 -5.37
C THR A 197 -11.83 11.26 -6.03
N ARG A 198 -11.80 12.52 -5.57
CA ARG A 198 -10.87 13.54 -6.09
C ARG A 198 -9.41 13.22 -5.81
N LEU A 199 -9.10 12.77 -4.59
CA LEU A 199 -7.76 12.32 -4.19
C LEU A 199 -7.30 11.16 -5.07
N MET A 200 -8.15 10.15 -5.28
CA MET A 200 -7.81 8.99 -6.11
C MET A 200 -7.68 9.34 -7.58
N ARG A 201 -8.45 10.31 -8.08
CA ARG A 201 -8.25 10.85 -9.44
C ARG A 201 -6.83 11.43 -9.58
N MET A 202 -6.45 12.37 -8.68
CA MET A 202 -5.11 12.97 -8.69
C MET A 202 -4.00 11.93 -8.59
N TYR A 203 -4.16 10.95 -7.68
CA TYR A 203 -3.21 9.86 -7.51
C TYR A 203 -3.07 9.03 -8.79
N THR A 204 -4.17 8.55 -9.36
CA THR A 204 -4.16 7.70 -10.56
C THR A 204 -3.59 8.43 -11.77
N GLU A 205 -3.94 9.71 -11.96
CA GLU A 205 -3.41 10.54 -13.05
C GLU A 205 -1.88 10.69 -12.95
N GLU A 206 -1.38 11.10 -11.78
CA GLU A 206 0.05 11.32 -11.58
C GLU A 206 0.85 10.02 -11.54
N PHE A 207 0.37 9.01 -10.81
CA PHE A 207 1.03 7.71 -10.74
C PHE A 207 1.10 7.07 -12.13
N GLY A 208 0.01 7.12 -12.90
CA GLY A 208 -0.01 6.64 -14.28
C GLY A 208 0.94 7.41 -15.20
N ARG A 209 1.09 8.72 -15.00
CA ARG A 209 2.06 9.55 -15.74
C ARG A 209 3.51 9.16 -15.40
N LEU A 210 3.82 9.01 -14.12
CA LEU A 210 5.17 8.68 -13.65
C LEU A 210 5.57 7.25 -14.00
N CYS A 211 4.69 6.26 -13.83
CA CYS A 211 4.96 4.88 -14.22
C CYS A 211 5.28 4.72 -15.72
N LYS A 212 4.70 5.56 -16.58
CA LYS A 212 5.03 5.57 -18.02
C LYS A 212 6.47 6.03 -18.30
N VAL A 213 7.01 6.89 -17.44
CA VAL A 213 8.41 7.34 -17.52
C VAL A 213 9.33 6.29 -16.91
N SER A 214 9.03 5.87 -15.68
CA SER A 214 9.79 4.89 -14.91
C SER A 214 8.96 4.34 -13.76
N LEU A 215 8.99 3.02 -13.55
CA LEU A 215 8.45 2.39 -12.35
C LEU A 215 9.05 3.03 -11.08
N LYS A 216 10.35 3.41 -11.10
CA LYS A 216 11.00 4.02 -9.94
C LYS A 216 10.31 5.30 -9.50
N ASP A 217 10.04 6.22 -10.44
CA ASP A 217 9.37 7.49 -10.13
C ASP A 217 7.94 7.26 -9.63
N GLY A 218 7.24 6.29 -10.24
CA GLY A 218 5.92 5.86 -9.77
C GLY A 218 5.95 5.32 -8.33
N LEU A 219 6.92 4.48 -7.98
CA LEU A 219 7.08 3.94 -6.63
C LEU A 219 7.47 5.03 -5.63
N THR A 220 8.35 5.96 -6.00
CA THR A 220 8.70 7.12 -5.16
C THR A 220 7.45 7.95 -4.84
N PHE A 221 6.63 8.28 -5.85
CA PHE A 221 5.37 9.00 -5.65
C PHE A 221 4.37 8.19 -4.81
N ARG A 222 4.23 6.88 -5.07
CA ARG A 222 3.36 5.99 -4.27
C ARG A 222 3.81 5.91 -2.83
N ASN A 223 5.10 5.75 -2.56
CA ASN A 223 5.65 5.72 -1.21
C ASN A 223 5.38 7.04 -0.48
N MET A 224 5.51 8.18 -1.17
CA MET A 224 5.09 9.48 -0.64
C MET A 224 3.60 9.46 -0.28
N CYS A 225 2.71 9.03 -1.17
CA CYS A 225 1.28 8.95 -0.87
C CYS A 225 0.96 7.99 0.29
N ASN A 226 1.68 6.87 0.39
CA ASN A 226 1.52 5.90 1.48
C ASN A 226 1.82 6.48 2.86
N LEU A 227 2.73 7.47 2.92
CA LEU A 227 3.12 8.15 4.15
C LEU A 227 2.28 9.40 4.44
N TYR A 228 1.91 10.16 3.40
CA TYR A 228 1.34 11.50 3.55
C TYR A 228 -0.14 11.65 3.23
N VAL A 229 -0.71 10.73 2.46
CA VAL A 229 -1.99 10.94 1.78
C VAL A 229 -3.00 9.89 2.22
N PHE A 230 -2.70 8.61 1.98
CA PHE A 230 -3.66 7.55 2.21
C PHE A 230 -4.05 7.30 3.68
N PRO A 231 -3.15 7.46 4.68
CA PRO A 231 -3.57 7.41 6.08
C PRO A 231 -4.63 8.46 6.44
N PHE A 232 -4.61 9.63 5.80
CA PHE A 232 -5.64 10.66 5.98
C PHE A 232 -6.95 10.28 5.28
N ALA A 233 -6.90 9.72 4.07
CA ALA A 233 -8.09 9.21 3.39
C ALA A 233 -8.83 8.15 4.21
N GLU A 234 -8.08 7.28 4.90
CA GLU A 234 -8.63 6.33 5.86
C GLU A 234 -9.22 7.03 7.08
N ALA A 235 -8.47 7.98 7.67
CA ALA A 235 -8.94 8.78 8.80
C ALA A 235 -10.26 9.50 8.50
N TRP A 236 -10.47 9.97 7.27
CA TRP A 236 -11.73 10.59 6.83
C TRP A 236 -12.93 9.67 6.97
N SER A 237 -12.75 8.39 6.64
CA SER A 237 -13.80 7.37 6.78
C SER A 237 -14.02 7.02 8.25
N LEU A 238 -12.93 6.87 9.01
CA LEU A 238 -12.99 6.53 10.44
C LEU A 238 -13.50 7.66 11.33
N MET A 239 -13.45 8.90 10.87
CA MET A 239 -14.06 10.03 11.57
C MET A 239 -15.58 9.87 11.77
N ARG A 240 -16.25 8.93 11.09
CA ARG A 240 -17.64 8.56 11.39
C ARG A 240 -17.83 7.94 12.77
N TYR A 241 -16.76 7.44 13.36
CA TYR A 241 -16.79 6.65 14.59
C TYR A 241 -15.97 7.29 15.71
N GLU A 242 -16.19 6.78 16.92
CA GLU A 242 -15.28 6.90 18.06
C GLU A 242 -14.91 5.50 18.57
N GLY A 243 -13.77 5.37 19.25
CA GLY A 243 -13.27 4.12 19.80
C GLY A 243 -12.41 3.30 18.84
N LEU A 244 -12.28 3.72 17.58
CA LEU A 244 -11.46 3.02 16.59
C LEU A 244 -10.01 3.50 16.63
N LYS A 245 -9.13 2.65 16.09
CA LYS A 245 -7.71 2.95 15.92
C LYS A 245 -7.44 3.22 14.45
N LEU A 246 -6.72 4.30 14.17
CA LEU A 246 -6.13 4.52 12.85
C LEU A 246 -4.82 3.72 12.78
N GLN A 247 -4.71 2.80 11.83
CA GLN A 247 -3.51 2.03 11.61
C GLN A 247 -3.34 1.77 10.11
N SER A 248 -2.16 2.08 9.58
CA SER A 248 -1.79 1.77 8.19
C SER A 248 -1.05 0.44 8.12
N SER A 249 -1.29 -0.31 7.05
CA SER A 249 -0.53 -1.51 6.67
C SER A 249 0.09 -1.37 5.28
N LEU A 250 0.17 -0.14 4.76
CA LEU A 250 0.75 0.15 3.45
C LEU A 250 2.23 -0.15 3.43
N SER A 251 2.65 -0.97 2.48
CA SER A 251 4.05 -1.26 2.22
C SER A 251 4.70 -0.16 1.38
N LEU A 252 6.01 0.01 1.58
CA LEU A 252 6.86 0.82 0.74
C LEU A 252 7.65 -0.09 -0.20
N TRP A 253 7.96 0.42 -1.38
CA TRP A 253 8.59 -0.36 -2.43
C TRP A 253 9.80 0.32 -2.97
N ASP A 254 10.85 -0.46 -3.16
CA ASP A 254 12.05 -0.02 -3.84
C ASP A 254 12.46 -1.00 -4.94
N TYR A 255 13.29 -0.51 -5.83
CA TYR A 255 13.59 -1.10 -7.11
C TYR A 255 15.05 -0.77 -7.49
N VAL A 256 15.81 -1.82 -7.84
CA VAL A 256 17.21 -1.71 -8.29
C VAL A 256 17.35 -2.44 -9.63
N GLY A 257 17.79 -1.72 -10.66
CA GLY A 257 17.92 -2.28 -12.01
C GLY A 257 17.83 -1.23 -13.11
N VAL A 258 17.36 -1.67 -14.28
CA VAL A 258 17.17 -0.87 -15.50
C VAL A 258 15.72 -0.41 -15.70
N SER A 259 15.52 0.90 -15.90
CA SER A 259 14.18 1.51 -15.97
C SER A 259 13.12 0.67 -16.69
N ILE A 260 12.00 0.43 -15.99
CA ILE A 260 10.84 -0.30 -16.51
C ILE A 260 9.70 0.71 -16.71
N PRO A 261 9.40 1.12 -17.95
CA PRO A 261 8.18 1.87 -18.23
C PRO A 261 6.98 0.93 -18.11
N LEU A 262 5.91 1.40 -17.48
CA LEU A 262 4.68 0.65 -17.28
C LEU A 262 3.47 1.51 -17.61
N ASN A 263 2.49 0.91 -18.29
CA ASN A 263 1.17 1.49 -18.39
C ASN A 263 0.40 1.25 -17.08
N TYR A 264 -0.44 2.21 -16.69
CA TYR A 264 -1.26 2.09 -15.49
C TYR A 264 -2.11 0.80 -15.45
N ASN A 265 -2.60 0.33 -16.60
CA ASN A 265 -3.39 -0.91 -16.67
C ASN A 265 -2.56 -2.17 -16.35
N GLU A 266 -1.24 -2.13 -16.48
CA GLU A 266 -0.34 -3.25 -16.13
C GLU A 266 -0.07 -3.30 -14.62
N TRP A 267 -0.23 -2.17 -13.92
CA TRP A 267 -0.07 -2.07 -12.47
C TRP A 267 -1.04 -2.99 -11.71
N GLY A 268 -2.34 -2.88 -11.99
CA GLY A 268 -3.40 -3.67 -11.33
C GLY A 268 -3.39 -5.16 -11.68
N GLY A 269 -2.46 -5.61 -12.53
CA GLY A 269 -2.27 -7.01 -12.92
C GLY A 269 -1.10 -7.67 -12.20
N LEU A 270 -0.17 -8.21 -12.99
CA LEU A 270 0.94 -9.00 -12.48
C LEU A 270 1.98 -8.16 -11.72
N VAL A 271 2.17 -6.88 -12.07
CA VAL A 271 3.14 -5.99 -11.41
C VAL A 271 2.85 -5.91 -9.92
N TYR A 272 1.67 -5.46 -9.53
CA TYR A 272 1.39 -5.25 -8.12
C TYR A 272 1.48 -6.55 -7.33
N LYS A 273 1.04 -7.67 -7.90
CA LYS A 273 1.23 -8.99 -7.29
C LYS A 273 2.70 -9.37 -7.12
N LEU A 274 3.56 -9.08 -8.11
CA LEU A 274 5.01 -9.33 -8.02
C LEU A 274 5.67 -8.52 -6.91
N LEU A 275 5.27 -7.26 -6.73
CA LEU A 275 5.73 -6.45 -5.60
C LEU A 275 5.31 -7.16 -4.31
N MET A 276 4.01 -7.39 -4.17
CA MET A 276 3.40 -7.88 -2.94
C MET A 276 3.90 -9.26 -2.49
N GLY A 277 4.28 -10.16 -3.39
CA GLY A 277 4.63 -11.54 -3.04
C GLY A 277 3.50 -12.24 -2.28
N GLU A 278 3.83 -13.13 -1.34
CA GLU A 278 2.82 -13.73 -0.46
C GLU A 278 2.33 -12.73 0.58
N VAL A 279 1.06 -12.36 0.49
CA VAL A 279 0.48 -11.27 1.29
C VAL A 279 0.14 -11.65 2.73
N ASN A 280 0.01 -12.94 3.03
CA ASN A 280 -0.39 -13.42 4.36
C ASN A 280 0.68 -14.29 5.03
N GLN A 281 1.90 -14.34 4.48
CA GLN A 281 2.97 -15.19 4.99
C GLN A 281 4.26 -14.40 5.25
N ARG A 282 5.06 -14.89 6.20
CA ARG A 282 6.36 -14.30 6.51
C ARG A 282 7.42 -14.80 5.56
N LEU A 283 8.17 -13.87 4.97
CA LEU A 283 9.39 -14.16 4.24
C LEU A 283 10.46 -14.73 5.18
N THR A 284 10.95 -15.93 4.89
CA THR A 284 11.99 -16.58 5.70
C THR A 284 13.31 -16.73 4.98
N THR A 285 13.34 -16.91 3.67
CA THR A 285 14.60 -17.15 2.95
C THR A 285 14.47 -16.59 1.56
N VAL A 286 15.56 -16.14 0.95
CA VAL A 286 15.56 -15.67 -0.43
C VAL A 286 16.66 -16.39 -1.18
N LYS A 287 16.30 -17.04 -2.29
CA LYS A 287 17.27 -17.65 -3.20
C LYS A 287 17.36 -16.83 -4.49
N PHE A 288 18.57 -16.62 -4.98
CA PHE A 288 18.85 -15.92 -6.23
C PHE A 288 19.42 -16.92 -7.23
N ASN A 289 18.82 -16.98 -8.41
CA ASN A 289 19.39 -17.70 -9.54
C ASN A 289 20.42 -16.78 -10.19
N TYR A 290 21.69 -17.09 -9.97
CA TYR A 290 22.81 -16.29 -10.43
C TYR A 290 23.58 -17.06 -11.49
N SER A 291 23.91 -16.39 -12.60
CA SER A 291 24.77 -16.97 -13.63
C SER A 291 25.92 -16.04 -13.92
N PHE A 292 27.10 -16.61 -14.17
CA PHE A 292 28.25 -15.85 -14.63
C PHE A 292 29.05 -16.57 -15.71
N THR A 293 29.79 -15.81 -16.53
CA THR A 293 30.76 -16.39 -17.46
C THR A 293 32.14 -16.47 -16.83
N ASN A 294 32.83 -17.59 -17.05
CA ASN A 294 34.22 -17.77 -16.62
C ASN A 294 35.15 -17.21 -17.71
N GLU A 295 35.31 -15.89 -17.73
CA GLU A 295 36.15 -15.20 -18.71
C GLU A 295 37.64 -15.26 -18.28
N PRO A 296 38.59 -15.21 -19.24
CA PRO A 296 40.01 -14.96 -18.97
C PRO A 296 40.23 -13.68 -18.14
N ALA A 297 41.35 -13.58 -17.42
CA ALA A 297 41.61 -12.52 -16.42
C ALA A 297 41.57 -11.07 -16.97
N ASP A 298 41.67 -10.90 -18.28
CA ASP A 298 41.64 -9.65 -19.03
C ASP A 298 40.24 -9.25 -19.54
N ILE A 299 39.24 -10.12 -19.41
CA ILE A 299 37.86 -9.87 -19.83
C ILE A 299 36.95 -9.85 -18.59
N PRO A 300 36.15 -8.78 -18.36
CA PRO A 300 35.29 -8.75 -17.18
C PRO A 300 34.15 -9.78 -17.31
N ALA A 301 33.94 -10.55 -16.24
CA ALA A 301 32.90 -11.58 -16.17
C ALA A 301 31.50 -10.98 -16.37
N ARG A 302 30.62 -11.66 -17.10
CA ARG A 302 29.20 -11.26 -17.22
C ARG A 302 28.43 -11.86 -16.07
N GLU A 303 27.91 -11.05 -15.15
CA GLU A 303 27.03 -11.53 -14.08
C GLU A 303 25.56 -11.30 -14.44
N ASN A 304 24.67 -12.24 -14.14
CA ASN A 304 23.24 -12.04 -14.31
C ASN A 304 22.48 -12.68 -13.16
N ILE A 305 21.51 -11.94 -12.62
CA ILE A 305 20.41 -12.54 -11.87
C ILE A 305 19.38 -12.99 -12.91
N ARG A 306 19.00 -14.27 -12.86
CA ARG A 306 18.01 -14.89 -13.76
C ARG A 306 16.66 -15.11 -13.09
N GLY A 307 16.60 -14.93 -11.77
CA GLY A 307 15.38 -15.02 -10.99
C GLY A 307 15.63 -14.83 -9.50
N VAL A 308 14.54 -14.51 -8.80
CA VAL A 308 14.49 -14.39 -7.34
C VAL A 308 13.39 -15.31 -6.83
N HIS A 309 13.70 -16.05 -5.77
CA HIS A 309 12.86 -17.09 -5.19
C HIS A 309 12.69 -16.82 -3.69
N PRO A 310 11.74 -15.97 -3.30
CA PRO A 310 11.38 -15.77 -1.91
C PRO A 310 10.68 -17.02 -1.36
N ILE A 311 11.19 -17.58 -0.28
CA ILE A 311 10.55 -18.65 0.47
C ILE A 311 9.83 -18.01 1.64
N TYR A 312 8.51 -18.12 1.61
CA TYR A 312 7.63 -17.84 2.72
C TYR A 312 7.37 -19.12 3.51
N ASP A 313 6.99 -19.01 4.80
CA ASP A 313 6.80 -20.12 5.76
C ASP A 313 7.06 -21.54 5.20
N PRO A 314 8.14 -22.23 5.63
CA PRO A 314 8.63 -23.47 5.03
C PRO A 314 7.59 -24.58 4.89
N SER A 315 6.54 -24.55 5.70
CA SER A 315 5.44 -25.52 5.66
C SER A 315 4.56 -25.44 4.41
N SER A 316 4.63 -24.33 3.65
CA SER A 316 3.76 -24.05 2.51
C SER A 316 4.34 -24.44 1.14
N GLY A 317 5.58 -24.94 1.09
CA GLY A 317 6.28 -25.29 -0.14
C GLY A 317 6.92 -24.09 -0.86
N LEU A 318 7.42 -24.31 -2.08
CA LEU A 318 8.03 -23.26 -2.91
C LEU A 318 6.96 -22.24 -3.31
N THR A 319 7.07 -21.03 -2.75
CA THR A 319 6.32 -19.85 -3.14
C THR A 319 7.24 -18.94 -3.97
N GLY A 320 6.68 -18.18 -4.92
CA GLY A 320 7.37 -17.07 -5.61
C GLY A 320 8.41 -17.43 -6.68
N TRP A 321 8.22 -18.43 -7.53
CA TRP A 321 9.10 -18.56 -8.70
C TRP A 321 8.92 -17.33 -9.60
N ILE A 322 9.98 -16.54 -9.83
CA ILE A 322 10.00 -15.38 -10.72
C ILE A 322 11.33 -15.38 -11.48
N GLY A 323 11.35 -15.95 -12.70
CA GLY A 323 12.56 -16.14 -13.51
C GLY A 323 12.33 -17.06 -14.72
N ASN A 324 13.39 -17.34 -15.49
CA ASN A 324 13.36 -18.06 -16.77
C ASN A 324 12.93 -19.54 -16.65
N GLY A 325 11.71 -19.87 -17.10
CA GLY A 325 11.12 -21.22 -17.09
C GLY A 325 11.72 -22.26 -18.04
N ARG A 326 12.56 -21.89 -19.02
CA ARG A 326 12.98 -22.81 -20.10
C ARG A 326 14.00 -23.86 -19.71
N THR A 327 14.63 -23.75 -18.55
CA THR A 327 15.53 -24.81 -18.13
C THR A 327 14.74 -25.92 -17.44
N ASN A 328 14.06 -26.75 -18.24
CA ASN A 328 13.55 -28.07 -17.86
C ASN A 328 14.62 -28.99 -17.24
N ASN A 329 15.88 -28.55 -17.20
CA ASN A 329 17.00 -29.20 -16.52
C ASN A 329 17.14 -28.85 -15.02
N PHE A 330 16.26 -28.02 -14.46
CA PHE A 330 16.27 -27.70 -13.01
C PHE A 330 15.15 -28.43 -12.26
N ASN A 331 14.89 -29.69 -12.61
CA ASN A 331 14.31 -30.69 -11.69
C ASN A 331 15.33 -31.00 -10.59
N PHE A 332 15.71 -29.99 -9.81
CA PHE A 332 16.47 -30.23 -8.60
C PHE A 332 15.47 -30.64 -7.52
N ALA A 333 15.40 -31.94 -7.28
CA ALA A 333 14.82 -32.45 -6.06
C ALA A 333 15.49 -31.71 -4.89
N ASP A 334 14.72 -30.89 -4.20
CA ASP A 334 15.09 -30.18 -2.98
C ASP A 334 15.27 -31.18 -1.85
N ASN A 335 16.33 -31.98 -1.94
CA ASN A 335 16.53 -33.04 -0.97
C ASN A 335 17.30 -32.59 0.26
N ASN A 336 17.89 -31.39 0.36
CA ASN A 336 18.61 -30.97 1.58
C ASN A 336 18.98 -29.48 1.76
N GLY A 337 18.25 -28.52 1.15
CA GLY A 337 18.17 -27.13 1.65
C GLY A 337 19.43 -26.24 1.79
N ASN A 338 20.67 -26.72 1.60
CA ASN A 338 21.89 -25.97 1.97
C ASN A 338 23.06 -26.05 0.97
N GLU A 339 22.95 -26.74 -0.16
CA GLU A 339 24.08 -26.86 -1.11
C GLU A 339 23.95 -25.87 -2.28
N ILE A 340 25.02 -25.09 -2.48
CA ILE A 340 25.26 -24.33 -3.71
C ILE A 340 25.42 -25.36 -4.83
N MET A 341 24.37 -25.58 -5.62
CA MET A 341 24.49 -26.42 -6.82
C MET A 341 25.05 -25.57 -7.95
N GLU A 342 26.34 -25.75 -8.22
CA GLU A 342 26.98 -25.20 -9.39
C GLU A 342 26.72 -26.10 -10.59
N VAL A 343 26.12 -25.54 -11.65
CA VAL A 343 25.92 -26.23 -12.93
C VAL A 343 26.68 -25.48 -14.01
N ARG A 344 27.62 -26.19 -14.65
CA ARG A 344 28.40 -25.65 -15.78
C ARG A 344 27.77 -26.08 -17.10
N THR A 345 27.48 -25.10 -17.95
CA THR A 345 26.97 -25.32 -19.31
C THR A 345 27.84 -24.58 -20.32
N GLN A 346 28.29 -25.29 -21.36
CA GLN A 346 29.02 -24.66 -22.48
C GLN A 346 28.04 -24.11 -23.50
N THR A 347 28.23 -22.85 -23.89
CA THR A 347 27.45 -22.22 -24.96
C THR A 347 28.38 -21.75 -26.07
N PHE A 348 28.02 -22.07 -27.31
CA PHE A 348 28.72 -21.61 -28.51
C PHE A 348 28.06 -20.33 -29.02
N TYR A 349 28.83 -19.26 -29.16
CA TYR A 349 28.38 -18.03 -29.79
C TYR A 349 29.00 -17.94 -31.20
N GLN A 350 28.20 -17.54 -32.18
CA GLN A 350 28.70 -17.10 -33.49
C GLN A 350 28.85 -15.58 -33.44
N ASP A 351 29.96 -15.06 -33.96
CA ASP A 351 30.10 -13.62 -34.15
C ASP A 351 29.20 -13.14 -35.31
N PRO A 352 29.04 -11.82 -35.53
CA PRO A 352 28.28 -11.27 -36.66
C PRO A 352 28.81 -11.70 -38.05
N ASN A 353 30.01 -12.28 -38.11
CA ASN A 353 30.68 -12.77 -39.32
C ASN A 353 30.64 -14.30 -39.44
N ASN A 354 29.86 -15.00 -38.59
CA ASN A 354 29.75 -16.46 -38.56
C ASN A 354 31.04 -17.23 -38.17
N GLU A 355 32.03 -16.57 -37.57
CA GLU A 355 33.23 -17.23 -37.09
C GLU A 355 32.99 -17.91 -35.72
N PRO A 356 33.55 -19.11 -35.47
CA PRO A 356 33.38 -19.81 -34.20
C PRO A 356 34.13 -19.07 -33.08
N ILE A 357 33.39 -18.49 -32.12
CA ILE A 357 34.00 -18.03 -30.87
C ILE A 357 34.25 -19.27 -29.99
N ALA A 358 35.39 -19.31 -29.30
CA ALA A 358 35.67 -20.37 -28.32
C ALA A 358 34.49 -20.55 -27.35
N PRO A 359 34.10 -21.80 -27.02
CA PRO A 359 32.96 -22.07 -26.15
C PRO A 359 33.12 -21.35 -24.81
N ARG A 360 32.07 -20.64 -24.38
CA ARG A 360 32.05 -19.96 -23.09
C ARG A 360 31.36 -20.84 -22.06
N ASP A 361 32.03 -21.04 -20.93
CA ASP A 361 31.43 -21.68 -19.76
C ASP A 361 30.50 -20.68 -19.06
N ILE A 362 29.20 -20.94 -19.12
CA ILE A 362 28.22 -20.31 -18.26
C ILE A 362 28.08 -21.16 -17.01
N ILE A 363 28.37 -20.57 -15.87
CA ILE A 363 28.24 -21.18 -14.56
C ILE A 363 26.97 -20.64 -13.92
N ASN A 364 26.04 -21.53 -13.55
CA ASN A 364 24.83 -21.17 -12.82
C ASN A 364 24.96 -21.64 -11.36
N GLN A 365 24.58 -20.78 -10.42
CA GLN A 365 24.62 -21.04 -8.99
C GLN A 365 23.32 -20.53 -8.34
N ILE A 366 22.90 -21.22 -7.28
CA ILE A 366 21.84 -20.74 -6.40
C ILE A 366 22.49 -20.10 -5.16
N LEU A 367 22.33 -18.78 -5.03
CA LEU A 367 22.79 -18.03 -3.87
C LEU A 367 21.66 -17.94 -2.87
N THR A 368 21.91 -18.25 -1.60
CA THR A 368 20.88 -18.29 -0.57
C THR A 368 21.15 -17.26 0.51
N ALA A 369 20.15 -16.42 0.78
CA ALA A 369 20.05 -15.59 1.96
C ALA A 369 19.14 -16.29 2.99
N PRO A 370 19.70 -17.05 3.95
CA PRO A 370 18.91 -17.76 4.95
C PRO A 370 18.13 -16.83 5.87
N ALA A 371 17.31 -17.45 6.72
CA ALA A 371 16.48 -16.72 7.68
C ALA A 371 17.29 -15.78 8.59
N PRO A 372 16.78 -14.55 8.81
CA PRO A 372 17.43 -13.61 9.69
C PRO A 372 17.23 -14.05 11.15
N ALA A 373 18.23 -13.79 11.99
CA ALA A 373 18.19 -14.12 13.42
C ALA A 373 17.00 -13.44 14.13
N ASP A 374 16.68 -12.20 13.75
CA ASP A 374 15.58 -11.38 14.32
C ASP A 374 14.20 -11.72 13.71
N LEU A 375 14.03 -12.88 13.07
CA LEU A 375 12.84 -13.33 12.34
C LEU A 375 12.45 -12.50 11.10
N PHE A 376 12.91 -11.25 10.99
CA PHE A 376 12.61 -10.33 9.88
C PHE A 376 13.88 -9.66 9.35
N PHE A 377 13.98 -9.55 8.02
CA PHE A 377 15.03 -8.78 7.37
C PHE A 377 14.74 -7.28 7.57
N LYS A 378 15.69 -6.52 8.11
CA LYS A 378 15.47 -5.09 8.40
C LYS A 378 15.88 -4.17 7.24
N ASN A 379 16.91 -4.56 6.50
CA ASN A 379 17.53 -3.74 5.47
C ASN A 379 18.16 -4.62 4.39
N ALA A 380 18.51 -3.99 3.28
CA ALA A 380 19.26 -4.59 2.21
C ALA A 380 20.34 -3.61 1.70
N ASP A 381 21.42 -4.14 1.16
CA ASP A 381 22.40 -3.39 0.37
C ASP A 381 22.44 -4.05 -1.02
N ILE A 382 21.71 -3.47 -1.97
CA ILE A 382 21.54 -4.05 -3.32
C ILE A 382 21.89 -2.98 -4.33
N ASN A 383 22.95 -3.24 -5.10
CA ASN A 383 23.32 -2.36 -6.19
C ASN A 383 23.82 -3.16 -7.40
N VAL A 384 23.69 -2.53 -8.57
CA VAL A 384 24.12 -3.05 -9.85
C VAL A 384 25.04 -2.04 -10.54
N LYS A 385 26.11 -2.56 -11.14
CA LYS A 385 27.02 -1.80 -11.98
C LYS A 385 26.80 -2.18 -13.44
N PHE A 386 26.78 -1.18 -14.31
CA PHE A 386 26.73 -1.36 -15.75
C PHE A 386 28.08 -0.93 -16.33
N THR A 387 28.76 -1.84 -17.02
CA THR A 387 30.02 -1.53 -17.70
C THR A 387 29.85 -1.83 -19.18
N GLN A 388 29.96 -0.82 -20.04
CA GLN A 388 30.05 -1.05 -21.47
C GLN A 388 31.44 -1.62 -21.80
N TRP A 389 31.48 -2.75 -22.50
CA TRP A 389 32.71 -3.36 -23.00
C TRP A 389 32.48 -3.79 -24.45
N PHE A 390 33.08 -3.04 -25.38
CA PHE A 390 32.74 -3.07 -26.81
C PHE A 390 31.24 -2.86 -27.04
N GLN A 391 30.57 -3.74 -27.80
CA GLN A 391 29.12 -3.69 -28.08
C GLN A 391 28.27 -4.41 -27.01
N SER A 392 28.84 -4.76 -25.85
CA SER A 392 28.14 -5.51 -24.80
C SER A 392 28.09 -4.77 -23.48
N THR A 393 26.92 -4.78 -22.84
CA THR A 393 26.74 -4.32 -21.46
C THR A 393 27.07 -5.47 -20.51
N LEU A 394 28.03 -5.26 -19.62
CA LEU A 394 28.40 -6.18 -18.55
C LEU A 394 27.74 -5.70 -17.26
N TYR A 395 27.11 -6.63 -16.54
CA TYR A 395 26.49 -6.35 -15.25
C TYR A 395 27.36 -6.91 -14.12
N GLY A 396 27.36 -6.18 -13.01
CA GLY A 396 27.90 -6.63 -11.74
C GLY A 396 26.90 -6.43 -10.62
N TRP A 397 26.80 -7.36 -9.67
CA TRP A 397 25.84 -7.28 -8.57
C TRP A 397 26.51 -7.34 -7.19
N ASN A 398 26.11 -6.43 -6.30
CA ASN A 398 26.35 -6.56 -4.87
C ASN A 398 24.99 -6.74 -4.19
N ILE A 399 24.84 -7.82 -3.41
CA ILE A 399 23.60 -8.15 -2.72
C ILE A 399 23.94 -8.54 -1.27
N LYS A 400 23.42 -7.77 -0.33
CA LYS A 400 23.38 -8.13 1.09
C LYS A 400 21.97 -7.97 1.63
N LEU A 401 21.55 -8.91 2.46
CA LEU A 401 20.27 -8.86 3.16
C LEU A 401 20.54 -8.95 4.66
N GLY A 402 20.16 -7.90 5.41
CA GLY A 402 20.59 -7.75 6.80
C GLY A 402 22.12 -7.72 6.90
N THR A 403 22.67 -8.58 7.75
CA THR A 403 24.12 -8.71 7.95
C THR A 403 24.79 -9.70 7.00
N GLN A 404 24.02 -10.39 6.15
CA GLN A 404 24.53 -11.47 5.31
C GLN A 404 24.89 -10.96 3.93
N THR A 405 26.12 -11.23 3.50
CA THR A 405 26.54 -11.01 2.12
C THR A 405 26.15 -12.21 1.27
N VAL A 406 25.28 -11.98 0.29
CA VAL A 406 24.74 -13.01 -0.61
C VAL A 406 25.58 -13.09 -1.87
N LEU A 407 25.95 -11.94 -2.43
CA LEU A 407 26.75 -11.83 -3.64
C LEU A 407 27.67 -10.60 -3.55
N SER A 408 28.95 -10.81 -3.80
CA SER A 408 29.92 -9.75 -4.06
C SER A 408 30.33 -9.82 -5.52
N SER A 409 30.21 -8.72 -6.26
CA SER A 409 30.46 -8.73 -7.71
C SER A 409 31.89 -9.12 -8.05
N ARG A 410 32.04 -9.89 -9.12
CA ARG A 410 33.31 -10.22 -9.78
C ARG A 410 33.80 -9.12 -10.73
N THR A 411 32.96 -8.13 -11.04
CA THR A 411 33.24 -7.06 -12.03
C THR A 411 33.89 -5.80 -11.43
N GLY A 412 34.39 -5.92 -10.20
CA GLY A 412 35.04 -4.85 -9.44
C GLY A 412 34.16 -4.28 -8.34
N THR A 413 34.61 -3.19 -7.73
CA THR A 413 33.92 -2.55 -6.61
C THR A 413 32.62 -1.89 -7.07
N ILE A 414 31.53 -2.20 -6.38
CA ILE A 414 30.22 -1.57 -6.54
C ILE A 414 29.90 -0.82 -5.25
N PRO A 415 29.57 0.49 -5.30
CA PRO A 415 29.22 1.24 -4.11
C PRO A 415 27.95 0.65 -3.47
N PRO A 416 27.84 0.70 -2.13
CA PRO A 416 26.64 0.23 -1.45
C PRO A 416 25.44 1.10 -1.82
N ASN A 417 24.27 0.48 -1.88
CA ASN A 417 22.99 1.16 -1.99
C ASN A 417 22.08 0.63 -0.89
N TYR A 418 22.04 1.35 0.22
CA TYR A 418 21.40 0.90 1.45
C TYR A 418 19.90 1.18 1.42
N LEU A 419 19.11 0.12 1.40
CA LEU A 419 17.65 0.13 1.34
C LEU A 419 17.10 -0.19 2.73
N ALA A 420 16.56 0.84 3.40
CA ALA A 420 15.89 0.72 4.68
C ALA A 420 14.94 1.89 4.91
N TYR A 421 13.89 1.62 5.70
CA TYR A 421 12.93 2.61 6.17
C TYR A 421 12.70 2.37 7.68
N ASP A 422 12.92 3.36 8.54
CA ASP A 422 12.66 3.24 9.98
C ASP A 422 11.18 2.88 10.26
N GLY A 423 10.98 1.96 11.20
CA GLY A 423 9.64 1.44 11.51
C GLY A 423 9.08 0.50 10.44
N TYR A 424 9.89 0.06 9.47
CA TYR A 424 9.56 -0.96 8.49
C TYR A 424 10.58 -2.11 8.49
N TYR A 425 10.18 -3.23 7.91
CA TYR A 425 11.02 -4.39 7.66
C TYR A 425 10.75 -4.95 6.26
N ILE A 426 11.71 -5.65 5.68
CA ILE A 426 11.55 -6.30 4.37
C ILE A 426 10.62 -7.50 4.51
N ARG A 427 9.48 -7.43 3.81
CA ARG A 427 8.48 -8.51 3.78
C ARG A 427 8.41 -9.25 2.44
N ALA A 428 8.95 -8.67 1.38
CA ALA A 428 8.94 -9.28 0.06
C ALA A 428 10.23 -8.91 -0.69
N ILE A 429 10.78 -9.88 -1.42
CA ILE A 429 11.84 -9.64 -2.41
C ILE A 429 11.42 -10.38 -3.66
N SER A 430 11.52 -9.70 -4.79
CA SER A 430 10.98 -10.15 -6.06
C SER A 430 11.87 -9.67 -7.20
N ALA A 431 11.54 -10.05 -8.43
CA ALA A 431 12.23 -9.60 -9.62
C ALA A 431 11.22 -9.23 -10.71
N CYS A 432 11.62 -8.35 -11.62
CA CYS A 432 10.84 -8.06 -12.80
C CYS A 432 11.76 -8.08 -14.03
N PRO A 433 11.50 -8.92 -15.04
CA PRO A 433 12.29 -8.88 -16.27
C PRO A 433 12.00 -7.61 -17.07
N ARG A 434 12.97 -7.17 -17.88
CA ARG A 434 12.80 -6.05 -18.82
C ARG A 434 12.04 -6.54 -20.06
N GLY A 435 11.10 -5.75 -20.56
CA GLY A 435 10.45 -5.98 -21.86
C GLY A 435 9.51 -7.18 -21.93
N VAL A 436 9.18 -7.83 -20.80
CA VAL A 436 8.12 -8.83 -20.76
C VAL A 436 6.78 -8.10 -20.59
N SER A 437 5.85 -8.36 -21.50
CA SER A 437 4.47 -7.89 -21.36
C SER A 437 3.86 -8.47 -20.09
N LEU A 438 3.58 -7.62 -19.10
CA LEU A 438 2.95 -7.99 -17.84
C LEU A 438 1.42 -8.03 -17.96
N ALA A 439 0.94 -8.37 -19.17
CA ALA A 439 -0.47 -8.40 -19.52
C ALA A 439 -1.26 -9.28 -18.55
N TYR A 440 -2.44 -8.78 -18.20
CA TYR A 440 -3.31 -9.34 -17.18
C TYR A 440 -3.75 -10.77 -17.55
N ASN A 441 -3.19 -11.78 -16.89
CA ASN A 441 -3.73 -13.14 -16.93
C ASN A 441 -4.47 -13.43 -15.61
N HIS A 442 -5.80 -13.50 -15.69
CA HIS A 442 -6.69 -13.69 -14.54
C HIS A 442 -6.25 -14.87 -13.67
N ASP A 443 -5.90 -16.02 -14.24
CA ASP A 443 -5.62 -17.22 -13.44
C ASP A 443 -4.28 -17.12 -12.67
N LEU A 444 -3.33 -16.30 -13.15
CA LEU A 444 -2.05 -16.07 -12.48
C LEU A 444 -2.13 -14.99 -11.38
N THR A 445 -3.26 -14.30 -11.22
CA THR A 445 -3.42 -13.17 -10.27
C THR A 445 -4.19 -13.53 -9.01
N THR A 446 -4.66 -14.78 -8.85
CA THR A 446 -5.37 -15.19 -7.63
C THR A 446 -4.43 -15.22 -6.43
N LEU A 447 -4.95 -14.92 -5.23
CA LEU A 447 -4.20 -14.94 -3.96
C LEU A 447 -3.75 -16.34 -3.55
N THR A 448 -4.34 -17.39 -4.12
CA THR A 448 -3.96 -18.78 -3.87
C THR A 448 -2.93 -19.31 -4.87
N TYR A 449 -2.63 -18.53 -5.92
CA TYR A 449 -1.66 -18.93 -6.93
C TYR A 449 -0.32 -18.25 -6.64
N ASN A 450 0.63 -19.03 -6.15
CA ASN A 450 1.82 -18.51 -5.49
C ASN A 450 3.06 -18.52 -6.38
N ARG A 451 2.93 -18.81 -7.69
CA ARG A 451 4.05 -18.98 -8.62
C ARG A 451 3.87 -18.00 -9.78
N ILE A 452 4.90 -17.28 -10.25
CA ILE A 452 4.74 -16.38 -11.42
C ILE A 452 5.94 -16.54 -12.36
N GLU A 453 5.80 -17.38 -13.38
CA GLU A 453 6.90 -17.72 -14.28
C GLU A 453 6.91 -16.80 -15.51
N TYR A 454 8.10 -16.39 -15.94
CA TYR A 454 8.30 -15.63 -17.17
C TYR A 454 9.41 -16.24 -18.02
N ASP A 455 9.24 -16.24 -19.33
CA ASP A 455 10.29 -16.65 -20.28
C ASP A 455 11.17 -15.44 -20.61
N SER A 456 12.17 -15.14 -19.76
CA SER A 456 13.14 -14.05 -19.99
C SER A 456 14.58 -14.53 -19.79
N PRO A 457 15.52 -14.24 -20.70
CA PRO A 457 16.92 -14.66 -20.57
C PRO A 457 17.65 -13.99 -19.38
N THR A 458 17.14 -12.87 -18.86
CA THR A 458 17.70 -12.14 -17.71
C THR A 458 16.58 -11.54 -16.84
N THR A 459 16.83 -11.44 -15.52
CA THR A 459 16.07 -10.55 -14.63
C THR A 459 17.00 -9.40 -14.25
N GLU A 460 16.87 -8.27 -14.94
CA GLU A 460 17.74 -7.11 -14.78
C GLU A 460 17.33 -6.23 -13.58
N ASN A 461 16.28 -6.63 -12.85
CA ASN A 461 15.67 -5.83 -11.81
C ASN A 461 15.29 -6.64 -10.57
N ILE A 462 15.68 -6.14 -9.40
CA ILE A 462 15.27 -6.65 -8.10
C ILE A 462 14.35 -5.64 -7.44
N ILE A 463 13.24 -6.13 -6.88
CA ILE A 463 12.24 -5.36 -6.15
C ILE A 463 12.34 -5.73 -4.68
N VAL A 464 12.27 -4.73 -3.80
CA VAL A 464 12.26 -4.91 -2.35
C VAL A 464 11.03 -4.25 -1.74
N GLY A 465 10.27 -5.03 -0.97
CA GLY A 465 9.06 -4.61 -0.29
C GLY A 465 9.22 -4.50 1.19
N PHE A 466 8.81 -3.35 1.74
CA PHE A 466 8.92 -3.02 3.14
C PHE A 466 7.54 -2.90 3.76
N ALA A 467 7.22 -3.68 4.79
CA ALA A 467 5.97 -3.53 5.55
C ALA A 467 6.21 -2.86 6.90
N PRO A 468 5.21 -2.12 7.43
CA PRO A 468 5.36 -1.43 8.70
C PRO A 468 5.43 -2.42 9.87
N ASP A 469 6.20 -2.07 10.90
CA ASP A 469 6.49 -2.93 12.06
C ASP A 469 5.25 -3.40 12.82
N ASN A 470 4.16 -2.64 12.74
CA ASN A 470 2.88 -2.99 13.33
C ASN A 470 2.26 -4.27 12.73
N THR A 471 2.74 -4.79 11.59
CA THR A 471 2.29 -6.05 11.00
C THR A 471 3.11 -7.26 11.44
N LYS A 472 4.27 -7.07 12.09
CA LYS A 472 5.18 -8.17 12.48
C LYS A 472 4.48 -9.25 13.31
N ASP A 473 3.60 -8.85 14.22
CA ASP A 473 2.90 -9.79 15.10
C ASP A 473 2.10 -10.81 14.28
N PHE A 474 1.29 -10.34 13.32
CA PHE A 474 0.55 -11.21 12.41
C PHE A 474 1.48 -12.16 11.65
N TYR A 475 2.52 -11.64 10.98
CA TYR A 475 3.39 -12.48 10.15
C TYR A 475 4.20 -13.48 10.98
N SER A 476 4.51 -13.17 12.25
CA SER A 476 5.19 -14.11 13.14
C SER A 476 4.29 -15.26 13.61
N LYS A 477 2.97 -15.02 13.76
CA LYS A 477 2.02 -15.95 14.39
C LYS A 477 0.94 -16.51 13.46
N LYS A 478 0.83 -15.99 12.23
CA LYS A 478 -0.29 -16.22 11.30
C LYS A 478 -1.67 -16.08 11.96
N SER A 479 -1.78 -15.12 12.89
CA SER A 479 -2.99 -14.81 13.63
C SER A 479 -2.92 -13.39 14.18
N HIS A 480 -4.08 -12.77 14.40
CA HIS A 480 -4.19 -11.45 15.00
C HIS A 480 -4.32 -11.58 16.50
N TYR A 481 -3.33 -11.06 17.22
CA TYR A 481 -3.37 -11.06 18.68
C TYR A 481 -4.21 -9.89 19.19
N LEU A 482 -5.14 -10.22 20.06
CA LEU A 482 -5.93 -9.23 20.76
C LEU A 482 -5.32 -9.04 22.18
N SER A 483 -4.99 -7.81 22.57
CA SER A 483 -4.43 -7.47 23.90
C SER A 483 -5.49 -7.03 24.92
N GLU A 484 -5.28 -7.23 26.22
CA GLU A 484 -6.24 -6.78 27.25
C GLU A 484 -6.50 -5.26 27.24
N THR A 485 -5.46 -4.49 26.89
CA THR A 485 -5.43 -3.04 27.04
C THR A 485 -5.96 -2.27 25.83
N ASN A 486 -5.96 -2.87 24.63
CA ASN A 486 -6.42 -2.17 23.44
C ASN A 486 -7.94 -2.23 23.36
N ASP A 487 -8.56 -1.11 23.01
CA ASP A 487 -10.01 -1.03 22.84
C ASP A 487 -10.46 -1.29 21.40
N SER A 488 -9.53 -1.26 20.44
CA SER A 488 -9.81 -1.60 19.05
C SER A 488 -8.60 -2.14 18.31
N TYR A 489 -8.89 -2.88 17.23
CA TYR A 489 -7.93 -3.55 16.36
C TYR A 489 -8.33 -3.34 14.91
N VAL A 490 -7.32 -3.08 14.07
CA VAL A 490 -7.45 -2.99 12.62
C VAL A 490 -6.88 -4.26 12.03
N ILE A 491 -7.67 -4.94 11.21
CA ILE A 491 -7.32 -6.22 10.58
C ILE A 491 -7.40 -6.02 9.07
N PRO A 492 -6.27 -5.81 8.38
CA PRO A 492 -6.24 -5.73 6.92
C PRO A 492 -6.72 -7.04 6.30
N ALA A 493 -7.52 -6.99 5.22
CA ALA A 493 -8.04 -8.19 4.57
C ALA A 493 -6.92 -9.12 4.07
N LEU A 494 -5.80 -8.57 3.60
CA LEU A 494 -4.69 -9.39 3.12
C LEU A 494 -4.01 -10.22 4.22
N GLN A 495 -4.28 -9.94 5.49
CA GLN A 495 -3.80 -10.72 6.63
C GLN A 495 -4.79 -11.82 7.02
N PHE A 496 -5.12 -12.66 6.03
CA PHE A 496 -6.09 -13.76 6.17
C PHE A 496 -5.44 -15.08 6.59
N ALA A 497 -6.25 -15.93 7.23
CA ALA A 497 -5.91 -17.32 7.50
C ALA A 497 -6.28 -18.23 6.31
N GLU A 498 -7.48 -18.03 5.75
CA GLU A 498 -7.97 -18.79 4.59
C GLU A 498 -8.69 -17.85 3.62
N VAL A 499 -8.56 -18.14 2.33
CA VAL A 499 -9.30 -17.44 1.29
C VAL A 499 -9.67 -18.41 0.17
N SER A 500 -10.81 -18.19 -0.48
CA SER A 500 -11.25 -19.04 -1.60
C SER A 500 -10.35 -18.90 -2.84
N TYR A 501 -10.30 -19.92 -3.70
CA TYR A 501 -9.41 -20.00 -4.88
C TYR A 501 -9.58 -18.84 -5.89
N ARG A 502 -10.79 -18.29 -6.02
CA ARG A 502 -11.12 -17.17 -6.94
C ARG A 502 -11.13 -15.82 -6.21
N SER A 503 -10.09 -15.60 -5.42
CA SER A 503 -9.87 -14.34 -4.70
C SER A 503 -8.65 -13.64 -5.29
N PHE A 504 -8.74 -12.35 -5.55
CA PHE A 504 -7.73 -11.57 -6.27
C PHE A 504 -7.28 -10.40 -5.43
N LEU A 505 -5.99 -10.07 -5.54
CA LEU A 505 -5.45 -8.84 -4.97
C LEU A 505 -5.92 -7.65 -5.81
N GLU A 506 -6.45 -6.63 -5.15
CA GLU A 506 -6.81 -5.36 -5.76
C GLU A 506 -6.07 -4.21 -5.10
N ASP A 507 -5.52 -3.31 -5.91
CA ASP A 507 -4.87 -2.13 -5.40
C ASP A 507 -5.89 -1.08 -4.95
N THR A 508 -6.00 -0.88 -3.64
CA THR A 508 -6.94 0.07 -3.03
C THR A 508 -6.25 0.83 -1.90
N PRO A 509 -5.24 1.66 -2.24
CA PRO A 509 -4.36 2.24 -1.23
C PRO A 509 -5.07 3.30 -0.39
N ASP A 510 -6.18 3.86 -0.89
CA ASP A 510 -7.04 4.82 -0.18
C ASP A 510 -7.76 4.25 1.04
N GLN A 511 -7.63 2.95 1.30
CA GLN A 511 -8.06 2.29 2.54
C GLN A 511 -6.96 2.21 3.60
N ALA A 512 -5.79 2.81 3.36
CA ALA A 512 -4.58 2.66 4.17
C ALA A 512 -4.16 1.19 4.40
N THR A 513 -4.54 0.31 3.47
CA THR A 513 -4.08 -1.07 3.41
C THR A 513 -3.35 -1.32 2.11
N ASP A 514 -2.52 -2.34 2.14
CA ASP A 514 -1.75 -2.89 1.02
C ASP A 514 -2.63 -3.49 -0.11
N GLY A 515 -3.91 -3.14 -0.16
CA GLY A 515 -4.90 -3.65 -1.08
C GLY A 515 -6.12 -4.24 -0.39
N SER A 516 -7.07 -4.66 -1.22
CA SER A 516 -8.28 -5.38 -0.84
C SER A 516 -8.34 -6.72 -1.56
N ILE A 517 -9.25 -7.58 -1.10
CA ILE A 517 -9.52 -8.86 -1.75
C ILE A 517 -10.77 -8.71 -2.59
N LYS A 518 -10.66 -8.92 -3.90
CA LYS A 518 -11.82 -9.13 -4.78
C LYS A 518 -12.19 -10.60 -4.80
N PHE A 519 -13.45 -10.88 -4.52
CA PHE A 519 -14.06 -12.18 -4.73
C PHE A 519 -14.88 -12.12 -6.02
N ALA A 520 -14.60 -13.02 -6.96
CA ALA A 520 -15.31 -13.08 -8.24
C ALA A 520 -15.60 -14.53 -8.64
N ARG A 521 -16.64 -14.73 -9.46
CA ARG A 521 -17.01 -15.99 -10.14
C ARG A 521 -16.51 -17.26 -9.43
N THR A 522 -17.32 -17.80 -8.51
CA THR A 522 -17.04 -19.11 -7.93
C THR A 522 -17.69 -20.22 -8.77
N PHE A 523 -17.25 -21.46 -8.62
CA PHE A 523 -17.96 -22.59 -9.21
C PHE A 523 -19.34 -22.73 -8.55
N ILE A 524 -20.33 -23.25 -9.28
CA ILE A 524 -21.66 -23.54 -8.72
C ILE A 524 -21.46 -24.40 -7.47
N SER A 525 -22.09 -24.03 -6.34
CA SER A 525 -21.94 -24.60 -4.99
C SER A 525 -20.69 -24.22 -4.17
N ASN A 526 -19.75 -23.45 -4.71
CA ASN A 526 -18.62 -22.92 -3.92
C ASN A 526 -18.94 -21.54 -3.33
N GLU A 527 -18.77 -21.41 -2.01
CA GLU A 527 -18.82 -20.12 -1.33
C GLU A 527 -17.55 -19.30 -1.62
N ALA A 528 -17.73 -17.99 -1.82
CA ALA A 528 -16.60 -17.06 -1.69
C ALA A 528 -16.34 -16.89 -0.20
N LYS A 529 -15.23 -17.46 0.29
CA LYS A 529 -14.91 -17.52 1.72
C LYS A 529 -13.63 -16.76 2.03
N TYR A 530 -13.67 -16.05 3.14
CA TYR A 530 -12.58 -15.39 3.81
C TYR A 530 -12.57 -15.79 5.27
N SER A 531 -11.40 -16.09 5.85
CA SER A 531 -11.29 -16.34 7.28
C SER A 531 -10.08 -15.64 7.90
N ILE A 532 -10.23 -15.20 9.15
CA ILE A 532 -9.14 -14.73 10.00
C ILE A 532 -9.03 -15.59 11.25
N ARG A 533 -7.80 -15.72 11.72
CA ARG A 533 -7.48 -16.35 13.00
C ARG A 533 -7.20 -15.26 14.02
N LEU A 534 -7.97 -15.23 15.11
CA LEU A 534 -7.75 -14.36 16.25
C LEU A 534 -7.16 -15.19 17.39
N ASN A 535 -6.10 -14.70 18.01
CA ASN A 535 -5.54 -15.33 19.19
C ASN A 535 -5.97 -14.52 20.43
N THR A 536 -6.71 -15.17 21.33
CA THR A 536 -7.34 -14.53 22.48
C THR A 536 -6.46 -14.69 23.70
N GLY A 537 -5.74 -13.63 24.08
CA GLY A 537 -4.98 -13.58 25.32
C GLY A 537 -5.74 -13.00 26.52
N PHE A 538 -7.07 -12.81 26.45
CA PHE A 538 -7.82 -12.01 27.43
C PHE A 538 -9.26 -12.45 27.70
N ASN A 539 -9.91 -11.72 28.61
CA ASN A 539 -11.29 -11.88 29.08
C ASN A 539 -12.30 -12.07 27.93
N THR A 540 -12.75 -13.32 27.77
CA THR A 540 -13.72 -13.74 26.76
C THR A 540 -15.14 -13.18 27.00
N ALA A 541 -15.39 -12.53 28.14
CA ALA A 541 -16.65 -11.87 28.47
C ALA A 541 -16.75 -10.41 28.00
N THR A 542 -15.66 -9.81 27.52
CA THR A 542 -15.72 -8.45 26.94
C THR A 542 -16.56 -8.46 25.66
N ARG A 543 -17.46 -7.47 25.54
CA ARG A 543 -18.35 -7.30 24.38
C ARG A 543 -17.64 -6.50 23.29
N TYR A 544 -17.69 -7.02 22.07
CA TYR A 544 -17.09 -6.44 20.88
C TYR A 544 -18.13 -6.24 19.79
N LYS A 545 -17.91 -5.24 18.94
CA LYS A 545 -18.54 -5.10 17.62
C LYS A 545 -17.50 -5.33 16.54
N LEU A 546 -17.91 -5.96 15.45
CA LEU A 546 -17.10 -6.10 14.26
C LEU A 546 -17.63 -5.16 13.18
N ILE A 547 -16.75 -4.34 12.64
CA ILE A 547 -17.01 -3.48 11.49
C ILE A 547 -16.31 -4.08 10.29
N ILE A 548 -17.03 -4.25 9.19
CA ILE A 548 -16.52 -4.89 7.99
C ILE A 548 -16.63 -3.89 6.85
N ARG A 549 -15.48 -3.50 6.31
CA ARG A 549 -15.42 -2.58 5.18
C ARG A 549 -15.45 -3.35 3.87
N VAL A 550 -16.56 -3.20 3.14
CA VAL A 550 -16.81 -3.88 1.87
C VAL A 550 -17.18 -2.91 0.77
N ARG A 551 -16.96 -3.32 -0.48
CA ARG A 551 -17.56 -2.70 -1.67
C ARG A 551 -18.30 -3.79 -2.43
N VAL A 552 -19.54 -3.53 -2.82
CA VAL A 552 -20.37 -4.54 -3.50
C VAL A 552 -21.05 -3.88 -4.72
N PRO A 553 -20.38 -3.84 -5.88
CA PRO A 553 -20.90 -3.12 -7.04
C PRO A 553 -22.19 -3.72 -7.60
N TYR A 554 -22.48 -4.99 -7.27
CA TYR A 554 -23.64 -5.73 -7.74
C TYR A 554 -24.54 -6.13 -6.57
N ARG A 555 -25.82 -6.35 -6.85
CA ARG A 555 -26.72 -6.90 -5.84
C ARG A 555 -26.33 -8.34 -5.56
N LEU A 556 -26.10 -8.69 -4.30
CA LEU A 556 -25.91 -10.07 -3.85
C LEU A 556 -27.17 -10.52 -3.09
N PRO A 557 -28.10 -11.29 -3.71
CA PRO A 557 -29.39 -11.63 -3.10
C PRO A 557 -29.26 -12.41 -1.79
N ALA A 558 -28.28 -13.30 -1.70
CA ALA A 558 -27.95 -14.05 -0.49
C ALA A 558 -27.22 -13.23 0.58
N GLY A 559 -26.74 -12.03 0.21
CA GLY A 559 -25.95 -11.17 1.07
C GLY A 559 -24.58 -11.72 1.39
N ILE A 560 -23.93 -11.06 2.36
CA ILE A 560 -22.67 -11.48 2.96
C ILE A 560 -22.96 -11.89 4.40
N ARG A 561 -22.47 -13.07 4.78
CA ARG A 561 -22.63 -13.67 6.11
C ARG A 561 -21.34 -13.57 6.91
N VAL A 562 -21.48 -13.32 8.20
CA VAL A 562 -20.37 -13.24 9.14
C VAL A 562 -20.60 -14.28 10.21
N GLN A 563 -19.64 -15.19 10.39
CA GLN A 563 -19.79 -16.34 11.26
C GLN A 563 -18.53 -16.58 12.08
N SER A 564 -18.73 -17.05 13.30
CA SER A 564 -17.66 -17.70 14.05
C SER A 564 -17.68 -19.19 13.72
N GLN A 565 -16.54 -19.76 13.36
CA GLN A 565 -16.36 -21.17 12.97
C GLN A 565 -15.40 -21.86 13.92
N ASN A 566 -15.84 -22.17 15.15
CA ASN A 566 -15.02 -22.92 16.11
C ASN A 566 -15.60 -24.32 16.32
N SER A 567 -14.73 -25.28 16.62
CA SER A 567 -15.05 -26.71 16.78
C SER A 567 -16.31 -26.93 17.65
N GLY A 568 -17.45 -27.16 16.98
CA GLY A 568 -18.74 -27.47 17.61
C GLY A 568 -19.75 -26.32 17.73
N ASN A 569 -19.38 -25.07 17.46
CA ASN A 569 -20.27 -23.90 17.58
C ASN A 569 -20.11 -22.94 16.39
N ASN A 570 -20.94 -23.13 15.36
CA ASN A 570 -21.10 -22.15 14.27
C ASN A 570 -22.18 -21.13 14.65
N ARG A 571 -21.80 -19.89 14.90
CA ARG A 571 -22.75 -18.81 15.23
C ARG A 571 -22.71 -17.70 14.19
N MET A 572 -23.88 -17.29 13.71
CA MET A 572 -24.05 -16.10 12.89
C MET A 572 -23.85 -14.85 13.76
N LEU A 573 -22.91 -13.99 13.35
CA LEU A 573 -22.67 -12.67 13.96
C LEU A 573 -23.47 -11.57 13.27
N GLY A 574 -23.81 -11.78 12.00
CA GLY A 574 -24.59 -10.86 11.22
C GLY A 574 -24.68 -11.30 9.77
N SER A 575 -25.60 -10.69 9.05
CA SER A 575 -25.65 -10.73 7.60
C SER A 575 -26.15 -9.39 7.09
N PHE A 576 -25.75 -9.01 5.89
CA PHE A 576 -26.33 -7.85 5.23
C PHE A 576 -26.65 -8.17 3.78
N THR A 577 -27.85 -7.76 3.36
CA THR A 577 -28.21 -7.72 1.95
C THR A 577 -27.41 -6.61 1.30
N ALA A 578 -26.48 -6.97 0.42
CA ALA A 578 -25.72 -6.00 -0.32
C ALA A 578 -26.57 -5.52 -1.51
N ASN A 579 -27.17 -4.34 -1.39
CA ASN A 579 -27.62 -3.59 -2.55
C ASN A 579 -26.40 -3.14 -3.35
N ALA A 580 -26.54 -3.02 -4.67
CA ALA A 580 -25.48 -2.52 -5.52
C ALA A 580 -25.00 -1.15 -5.01
N ASN A 581 -23.76 -1.10 -4.54
CA ASN A 581 -23.07 0.10 -4.12
C ASN A 581 -21.62 0.07 -4.62
N PRO A 582 -21.26 0.92 -5.58
CA PRO A 582 -19.89 1.01 -6.07
C PRO A 582 -18.93 1.60 -5.04
N GLU A 583 -19.43 2.16 -3.94
CA GLU A 583 -18.62 2.78 -2.88
C GLU A 583 -18.31 1.82 -1.74
N TRP A 584 -17.26 2.14 -0.99
CA TRP A 584 -16.94 1.48 0.27
C TRP A 584 -17.98 1.78 1.35
N VAL A 585 -18.47 0.71 1.99
CA VAL A 585 -19.41 0.78 3.09
C VAL A 585 -18.94 -0.05 4.26
N ASP A 586 -19.29 0.42 5.45
CA ASP A 586 -18.98 -0.24 6.70
C ASP A 586 -20.24 -0.92 7.23
N PHE A 587 -20.23 -2.25 7.27
CA PHE A 587 -21.24 -3.04 7.97
C PHE A 587 -20.82 -3.26 9.41
N VAL A 588 -21.68 -2.89 10.36
CA VAL A 588 -21.43 -3.07 11.80
C VAL A 588 -22.29 -4.21 12.31
N THR A 589 -21.67 -5.25 12.88
CA THR A 589 -22.39 -6.38 13.47
C THR A 589 -23.10 -5.99 14.76
N ASP A 590 -23.99 -6.86 15.21
CA ASP A 590 -24.41 -6.87 16.62
C ASP A 590 -23.20 -7.11 17.52
N ALA A 591 -23.29 -6.65 18.76
CA ALA A 591 -22.25 -6.89 19.75
C ALA A 591 -22.26 -8.35 20.23
N PHE A 592 -21.09 -8.93 20.42
CA PHE A 592 -20.90 -10.30 20.86
C PHE A 592 -19.76 -10.41 21.88
N THR A 593 -19.77 -11.46 22.69
CA THR A 593 -18.60 -11.86 23.49
C THR A 593 -17.89 -13.06 22.84
N PHE A 594 -16.67 -13.38 23.25
CA PHE A 594 -16.04 -14.62 22.79
C PHE A 594 -16.69 -15.85 23.44
N ASN A 595 -17.20 -15.71 24.68
CA ASN A 595 -18.01 -16.74 25.34
C ASN A 595 -19.28 -17.09 24.55
N ASP A 596 -19.96 -16.08 24.02
CA ASP A 596 -21.12 -16.20 23.13
C ASP A 596 -20.85 -17.06 21.89
N LEU A 597 -19.59 -17.16 21.49
CA LEU A 597 -19.11 -17.89 20.32
C LEU A 597 -18.48 -19.24 20.67
N GLY A 598 -18.59 -19.65 21.94
CA GLY A 598 -18.00 -20.89 22.45
C GLY A 598 -16.48 -20.86 22.54
N ILE A 599 -15.86 -19.68 22.52
CA ILE A 599 -14.41 -19.51 22.63
C ILE A 599 -14.07 -19.28 24.10
N THR A 600 -13.28 -20.19 24.67
CA THR A 600 -12.84 -20.17 26.07
C THR A 600 -11.38 -19.75 26.17
N THR A 601 -10.90 -19.47 27.38
CA THR A 601 -9.47 -19.20 27.65
C THR A 601 -8.54 -20.40 27.33
N SER A 602 -9.09 -21.61 27.18
CA SER A 602 -8.36 -22.79 26.70
C SER A 602 -8.33 -22.90 25.17
N SER A 603 -9.15 -22.13 24.45
CA SER A 603 -9.12 -22.05 22.99
C SER A 603 -7.97 -21.13 22.58
N THR A 604 -6.97 -21.68 21.89
CA THR A 604 -5.79 -20.89 21.48
C THR A 604 -6.03 -20.02 20.27
N ASN A 605 -7.12 -20.26 19.52
CA ASN A 605 -7.46 -19.54 18.30
C ASN A 605 -8.97 -19.53 18.08
N ALA A 606 -9.50 -18.38 17.68
CA ALA A 606 -10.84 -18.21 17.14
C ALA A 606 -10.78 -18.03 15.62
N LEU A 607 -11.66 -18.70 14.88
CA LEU A 607 -11.78 -18.53 13.44
C LEU A 607 -13.04 -17.74 13.10
N PHE A 608 -12.88 -16.55 12.55
CA PHE A 608 -14.00 -15.78 12.01
C PHE A 608 -14.00 -15.88 10.50
N SER A 609 -15.16 -16.18 9.93
CA SER A 609 -15.34 -16.32 8.49
C SER A 609 -16.37 -15.32 7.97
N ILE A 610 -16.06 -14.74 6.82
CA ILE A 610 -16.98 -13.93 6.02
C ILE A 610 -17.19 -14.70 4.72
N SER A 611 -18.45 -14.95 4.36
CA SER A 611 -18.76 -15.62 3.11
C SER A 611 -19.98 -15.08 2.40
N SER A 612 -20.01 -15.29 1.09
CA SER A 612 -21.21 -15.16 0.26
C SER A 612 -21.50 -16.51 -0.40
N ASP A 613 -22.76 -16.72 -0.80
CA ASP A 613 -23.12 -17.83 -1.68
C ASP A 613 -22.35 -17.76 -3.01
N SER A 614 -22.54 -18.78 -3.86
CA SER A 614 -21.87 -18.85 -5.15
C SER A 614 -22.12 -17.59 -5.98
N LEU A 615 -21.04 -16.97 -6.46
CA LEU A 615 -21.08 -15.76 -7.28
C LEU A 615 -21.27 -16.14 -8.74
N ASN A 616 -22.30 -15.58 -9.38
CA ASN A 616 -22.54 -15.74 -10.81
C ASN A 616 -21.45 -15.07 -11.66
N SER A 617 -21.47 -15.34 -12.96
CA SER A 617 -20.60 -14.65 -13.90
C SER A 617 -20.88 -13.14 -13.90
N GLY A 618 -19.86 -12.33 -13.60
CA GLY A 618 -19.97 -10.87 -13.50
C GLY A 618 -20.33 -10.35 -12.12
N GLU A 619 -20.66 -11.22 -11.15
CA GLU A 619 -20.82 -10.81 -9.75
C GLU A 619 -19.46 -10.79 -9.05
N GLU A 620 -19.22 -9.71 -8.29
CA GLU A 620 -18.03 -9.52 -7.49
C GLU A 620 -18.30 -8.69 -6.25
N TRP A 621 -17.46 -8.88 -5.24
CA TRP A 621 -17.42 -8.02 -4.06
C TRP A 621 -16.00 -7.92 -3.52
N TYR A 622 -15.77 -6.89 -2.70
CA TYR A 622 -14.44 -6.55 -2.21
C TYR A 622 -14.45 -6.45 -0.70
N LEU A 623 -13.38 -6.95 -0.07
CA LEU A 623 -13.11 -6.81 1.36
C LEU A 623 -11.80 -6.05 1.55
N SER A 624 -11.83 -4.91 2.23
CA SER A 624 -10.62 -4.12 2.50
C SER A 624 -10.04 -4.42 3.88
N GLN A 625 -10.86 -4.34 4.91
CA GLN A 625 -10.41 -4.44 6.30
C GLN A 625 -11.57 -4.71 7.25
N LEU A 626 -11.20 -5.18 8.43
CA LEU A 626 -12.11 -5.35 9.55
C LEU A 626 -11.63 -4.52 10.74
N PHE A 627 -12.58 -3.99 11.51
CA PHE A 627 -12.31 -3.33 12.77
C PHE A 627 -13.02 -4.09 13.88
N LEU A 628 -12.27 -4.59 14.85
CA LEU A 628 -12.83 -5.15 16.06
C LEU A 628 -12.71 -4.08 17.16
N VAL A 629 -13.83 -3.70 17.78
CA VAL A 629 -13.86 -2.63 18.79
C VAL A 629 -14.68 -3.06 20.00
N LYS A 630 -14.19 -2.75 21.21
CA LYS A 630 -14.95 -2.95 22.44
C LYS A 630 -16.20 -2.08 22.38
N GLU A 631 -17.35 -2.68 22.68
CA GLU A 631 -18.63 -1.96 22.62
C GLU A 631 -18.64 -0.71 23.51
N SER A 632 -17.96 -0.75 24.66
CA SER A 632 -17.82 0.37 25.59
C SER A 632 -17.04 1.56 25.03
N ALA A 633 -16.15 1.34 24.05
CA ALA A 633 -15.37 2.39 23.41
C ALA A 633 -16.07 2.97 22.17
N PHE A 634 -17.03 2.25 21.59
CA PHE A 634 -17.74 2.64 20.37
C PHE A 634 -18.89 3.61 20.68
N THR A 635 -18.55 4.84 21.08
CA THR A 635 -19.48 5.82 21.68
C THR A 635 -20.25 6.69 20.69
N THR A 636 -19.72 6.89 19.48
CA THR A 636 -20.35 7.73 18.44
C THR A 636 -20.37 6.99 17.12
N GLN A 637 -21.50 7.08 16.41
CA GLN A 637 -21.67 6.56 15.05
C GLN A 637 -22.45 7.56 14.21
N ILE A 638 -21.75 8.24 13.30
CA ILE A 638 -22.37 9.03 12.23
C ILE A 638 -22.93 8.01 11.24
N ASN A 639 -24.26 7.94 11.11
CA ASN A 639 -24.92 6.94 10.28
C ASN A 639 -24.49 7.09 8.80
N PRO A 640 -23.81 6.09 8.21
CA PRO A 640 -23.31 6.18 6.84
C PRO A 640 -24.43 6.07 5.77
N LEU A 641 -25.65 5.66 6.17
CA LEU A 641 -26.80 5.47 5.29
C LEU A 641 -27.73 6.69 5.21
N LEU A 642 -27.55 7.69 6.07
CA LEU A 642 -28.19 8.99 5.91
C LEU A 642 -27.48 9.73 4.76
N LYS A 643 -28.06 9.58 3.55
CA LYS A 643 -27.70 10.34 2.35
C LYS A 643 -28.49 11.65 2.26
#